data_AF-A0A3D4Q7B2-F1
#
_entry.id   AF-A0A3D4Q7B2-F1
#
_cell.length_a   1.000
_cell.length_b   1.000
_cell.length_c   1.000
_cell.angle_alpha   90.00
_cell.angle_beta   90.00
_cell.angle_gamma   90.00
#
_symmetry.space_group_name_H-M   'P 1'
#
loop_
_entity.id
_entity.type
_entity.pdbx_description
1 polymer ?
#
loop_
_entity_poly.entity_id
_entity_poly.type
_entity_poly.pdbx_seq_one_letter_code
_entity_poly.pdbx_strand_id
1 'polypeptide(L)'
;LNPGQSAEFGVQGATNGGALEAPSITGTLCGSSTTSSAASSTPIISNSASSVVRSSSSSLVPVVNNIATLATATTSYVSAWETIRALNDNSNPANSNDKSAGAYGNWNNPNSIQWVQYDWPQNFSLNNTQIYWFDDNGGVLTPTRAYVEYWNGSAWVNAGNVPLVKNAFNALALNGVVTNRLRVSMLNTTQSTGILEWRVAGTVQNGNASSVAVSSIRSSTPVSSVGSSAIRSSQPSSVASSIARTSSSSLLASSSRAAVSSVGVSSSASSSAAAVFTPITNQYEYDGINTSNAVYKDSNRFRLYYGADNKRGPKGNLGTHSDADVTRMLEHMEKVYDYFVRDRGFKSPAQSIHANRPGSFKINVYSVTDIDAGGFMGYNGTAGLSYLVMRSNLLNTNSISTHEFGHGITLAEAIWIDKARTGAWWETTAEWFADAYMSPITNSTNFDVNSLHAASNLTIVHKDNLYQAWPFLNYLSNNPDNYANLGRDAVRNMIRAHQGQETPLHSLARLVQPTSIKTLVGRYRARIAYGDIGHPLVQQKVLAAQRDASFRTRAYRNLESIGTNMYRVLEARKPQFTGSNIIPLTATGSGEINIQVTNLGNGLSDSNFTAIVAIKATNNSVRYVDLANGAGSFQLVSGEESSLVVTNTPDSLYLYNAFESTSTNPESIGLNYQVQILGARPRD
;
A
#
# COMPACT_ATOMS: atom_id res chain seq x y z
N LEU A 1 16.29 45.66 -4.21
CA LEU A 1 15.64 44.57 -3.43
C LEU A 1 15.69 44.96 -1.97
N ASN A 2 14.62 44.73 -1.22
CA ASN A 2 14.66 44.87 0.24
C ASN A 2 15.43 43.69 0.86
N PRO A 3 15.92 43.80 2.11
CA PRO A 3 16.53 42.67 2.82
C PRO A 3 15.59 41.45 2.81
N GLY A 4 16.11 40.29 2.38
CA GLY A 4 15.34 39.05 2.27
C GLY A 4 14.58 38.83 0.95
N GLN A 5 14.69 39.73 -0.05
CA GLN A 5 14.18 39.49 -1.40
C GLN A 5 15.30 39.13 -2.37
N SER A 6 15.09 38.10 -3.18
CA SER A 6 15.93 37.77 -4.35
C SER A 6 15.34 38.32 -5.64
N ALA A 7 16.19 38.55 -6.64
CA ALA A 7 15.81 38.63 -8.05
C ALA A 7 16.67 37.62 -8.81
N GLU A 8 16.06 36.91 -9.74
CA GLU A 8 16.73 35.90 -10.54
C GLU A 8 16.88 36.43 -11.98
N PHE A 9 18.11 36.44 -12.49
CA PHE A 9 18.41 36.87 -13.85
C PHE A 9 18.91 35.66 -14.65
N GLY A 10 18.10 35.19 -15.59
CA GLY A 10 18.52 34.17 -16.55
C GLY A 10 19.32 34.80 -17.70
N VAL A 11 20.57 34.38 -17.87
CA VAL A 11 21.35 34.65 -19.09
C VAL A 11 21.32 33.37 -19.94
N GLN A 12 20.76 33.47 -21.14
CA GLN A 12 20.67 32.34 -22.07
C GLN A 12 21.68 32.55 -23.21
N GLY A 13 22.75 31.77 -23.20
CA GLY A 13 23.77 31.74 -24.26
C GLY A 13 23.77 30.39 -24.97
N ALA A 14 23.88 30.40 -26.30
CA ALA A 14 24.13 29.21 -27.11
C ALA A 14 25.62 29.18 -27.51
N THR A 15 26.32 28.07 -27.29
CA THR A 15 27.70 27.90 -27.76
C THR A 15 27.77 26.88 -28.90
N ASN A 16 28.44 27.25 -30.00
CA ASN A 16 28.75 26.33 -31.08
C ASN A 16 30.02 25.53 -30.75
N GLY A 17 29.99 24.78 -29.64
CA GLY A 17 31.09 23.91 -29.20
C GLY A 17 32.27 24.60 -28.49
N GLY A 18 32.16 25.89 -28.19
CA GLY A 18 33.12 26.62 -27.34
C GLY A 18 32.81 26.49 -25.84
N ALA A 19 33.82 26.71 -24.99
CA ALA A 19 33.66 26.77 -23.54
C ALA A 19 32.77 27.95 -23.12
N LEU A 20 31.99 27.77 -22.06
CA LEU A 20 31.09 28.81 -21.53
C LEU A 20 31.89 29.94 -20.88
N GLU A 21 31.71 31.17 -21.36
CA GLU A 21 32.15 32.36 -20.63
C GLU A 21 31.15 32.69 -19.51
N ALA A 22 31.66 32.80 -18.28
CA ALA A 22 30.90 33.27 -17.14
C ALA A 22 31.30 34.73 -16.83
N PRO A 23 30.42 35.73 -17.04
CA PRO A 23 30.74 37.12 -16.73
C PRO A 23 30.85 37.31 -15.20
N SER A 24 31.88 38.04 -14.76
CA SER A 24 32.09 38.35 -13.35
C SER A 24 31.17 39.48 -12.88
N ILE A 25 30.23 39.15 -11.99
CA ILE A 25 29.38 40.15 -11.33
C ILE A 25 30.11 40.70 -10.10
N THR A 26 30.43 41.98 -10.09
CA THR A 26 30.98 42.70 -8.92
C THR A 26 29.97 43.75 -8.42
N GLY A 27 29.73 43.74 -7.11
CA GLY A 27 28.83 44.69 -6.46
C GLY A 27 29.08 44.74 -4.96
N THR A 28 29.22 45.96 -4.41
CA THR A 28 29.47 46.18 -2.98
C THR A 28 28.14 46.40 -2.25
N LEU A 29 27.91 45.66 -1.16
CA LEU A 29 26.79 45.90 -0.25
C LEU A 29 27.00 47.20 0.54
N CYS A 30 26.15 48.20 0.32
CA CYS A 30 26.00 49.32 1.25
C CYS A 30 25.40 48.81 2.56
N GLY A 31 26.15 48.92 3.66
CA GLY A 31 25.82 48.23 4.91
C GLY A 31 25.27 49.13 6.03
N SER A 32 25.21 48.54 7.22
CA SER A 32 25.15 49.27 8.50
C SER A 32 25.95 48.49 9.55
N SER A 33 26.81 49.20 10.26
CA SER A 33 27.70 48.77 11.37
C SER A 33 26.95 48.12 12.56
N THR A 34 27.56 47.34 13.46
CA THR A 34 28.78 47.64 14.26
C THR A 34 29.54 46.42 14.86
N THR A 35 30.87 46.58 15.02
CA THR A 35 31.78 46.02 16.07
C THR A 35 31.84 44.48 16.27
N SER A 36 32.85 43.75 15.77
CA SER A 36 34.26 43.57 16.26
C SER A 36 34.44 42.17 16.91
N SER A 37 35.49 41.37 16.68
CA SER A 37 36.93 41.69 16.59
C SER A 37 37.73 40.77 15.64
N ALA A 38 38.99 41.12 15.36
CA ALA A 38 40.01 40.36 14.62
C ALA A 38 40.35 38.97 15.27
N ALA A 39 41.05 38.01 14.64
CA ALA A 39 42.28 38.17 13.85
C ALA A 39 42.59 37.01 12.85
N SER A 40 43.73 37.14 12.16
CA SER A 40 44.11 36.44 10.93
C SER A 40 45.19 35.37 11.07
N SER A 41 45.33 34.56 10.01
CA SER A 41 46.57 33.97 9.45
C SER A 41 47.33 32.79 10.13
N THR A 42 47.00 31.58 9.65
CA THR A 42 47.95 30.55 9.13
C THR A 42 48.96 29.89 10.13
N PRO A 43 49.81 28.90 9.74
CA PRO A 43 49.56 27.51 10.13
C PRO A 43 50.70 26.86 10.94
N ILE A 44 50.44 25.72 11.60
CA ILE A 44 51.50 24.90 12.21
C ILE A 44 51.36 23.44 11.77
N ILE A 45 52.42 22.94 11.13
CA ILE A 45 52.66 21.51 10.87
C ILE A 45 53.40 20.94 12.09
N SER A 46 53.07 19.71 12.50
CA SER A 46 53.93 18.90 13.36
C SER A 46 53.75 17.42 13.03
N ASN A 47 54.77 16.84 12.40
CA ASN A 47 54.81 15.41 12.08
C ASN A 47 55.17 14.58 13.31
N SER A 48 54.62 13.37 13.38
CA SER A 48 55.32 12.19 13.93
C SER A 48 54.77 10.95 13.21
N ALA A 49 55.67 10.04 12.83
CA ALA A 49 55.40 9.01 11.83
C ALA A 49 55.40 7.58 12.43
N SER A 50 55.03 6.62 11.58
CA SER A 50 54.98 5.16 11.80
C SER A 50 53.63 4.66 12.36
N SER A 51 53.07 3.54 11.90
CA SER A 51 53.59 2.50 10.99
C SER A 51 52.49 1.92 10.09
N VAL A 52 52.90 1.26 9.00
CA VAL A 52 51.98 0.50 8.14
C VAL A 52 51.58 -0.80 8.84
N VAL A 53 50.29 -0.92 9.16
CA VAL A 53 49.65 -2.23 9.40
C VAL A 53 48.69 -2.50 8.26
N ARG A 54 49.10 -3.37 7.32
CA ARG A 54 48.15 -4.07 6.47
C ARG A 54 47.40 -5.06 7.35
N SER A 55 46.13 -4.80 7.64
CA SER A 55 45.22 -5.82 8.17
C SER A 55 43.82 -5.61 7.60
N SER A 56 43.31 -6.71 7.10
CA SER A 56 42.01 -6.94 6.48
C SER A 56 40.80 -6.55 7.35
N SER A 57 39.64 -6.54 6.71
CA SER A 57 38.30 -6.27 7.25
C SER A 57 38.09 -4.87 7.85
N SER A 58 37.50 -3.98 7.04
CA SER A 58 36.72 -2.86 7.56
C SER A 58 35.51 -3.44 8.31
N SER A 59 35.66 -3.57 9.62
CA SER A 59 34.64 -4.11 10.51
C SER A 59 33.33 -3.34 10.39
N LEU A 60 32.23 -4.10 10.42
CA LEU A 60 30.89 -3.59 10.66
C LEU A 60 30.92 -2.73 11.94
N VAL A 61 30.81 -1.41 11.79
CA VAL A 61 30.37 -0.55 12.90
C VAL A 61 28.86 -0.43 12.74
N PRO A 62 28.04 -1.28 13.40
CA PRO A 62 26.60 -1.09 13.41
C PRO A 62 26.30 0.28 14.00
N VAL A 63 25.36 1.00 13.39
CA VAL A 63 24.87 2.25 13.95
C VAL A 63 24.17 1.94 15.27
N VAL A 64 24.79 2.34 16.38
CA VAL A 64 24.17 2.29 17.70
C VAL A 64 22.91 3.15 17.64
N ASN A 65 21.76 2.53 17.89
CA ASN A 65 20.43 3.10 17.71
C ASN A 65 20.17 3.60 16.27
N ASN A 66 20.18 2.69 15.27
CA ASN A 66 19.66 2.99 13.93
C ASN A 66 18.14 3.22 14.01
N ILE A 67 17.72 4.48 13.98
CA ILE A 67 16.30 4.87 14.02
C ILE A 67 15.67 4.98 12.63
N ALA A 68 16.42 4.78 11.54
CA ALA A 68 15.88 4.83 10.17
C ALA A 68 14.77 3.79 9.95
N THR A 69 14.87 2.63 10.59
CA THR A 69 13.87 1.54 10.59
C THR A 69 12.53 1.93 11.24
N LEU A 70 12.49 3.05 11.98
CA LEU A 70 11.29 3.61 12.62
C LEU A 70 10.66 4.74 11.81
N ALA A 71 11.30 5.16 10.71
CA ALA A 71 10.79 6.20 9.83
C ALA A 71 9.90 5.63 8.72
N THR A 72 8.90 6.43 8.31
CA THR A 72 8.29 6.26 6.99
C THR A 72 9.22 6.89 5.95
N ALA A 73 9.58 6.13 4.91
CA ALA A 73 10.36 6.63 3.80
C ALA A 73 9.45 7.23 2.70
N THR A 74 9.84 8.37 2.15
CA THR A 74 9.21 9.00 0.97
C THR A 74 10.28 9.47 -0.03
N THR A 75 9.90 9.74 -1.27
CA THR A 75 10.84 10.11 -2.35
C THR A 75 10.17 11.04 -3.37
N SER A 76 10.97 11.78 -4.13
CA SER A 76 10.52 12.46 -5.35
C SER A 76 10.06 11.48 -6.43
N TYR A 77 10.79 10.37 -6.58
CA TYR A 77 10.53 9.36 -7.60
C TYR A 77 11.34 8.09 -7.30
N VAL A 78 10.75 6.91 -7.50
CA VAL A 78 11.43 5.60 -7.50
C VAL A 78 11.02 4.83 -8.74
N SER A 79 11.96 4.14 -9.39
CA SER A 79 11.67 3.29 -10.55
C SER A 79 10.82 2.09 -10.16
N ALA A 80 9.97 1.59 -11.07
CA ALA A 80 9.04 0.48 -10.80
C ALA A 80 9.70 -0.88 -10.46
N TRP A 81 11.02 -1.00 -10.60
CA TRP A 81 11.84 -2.18 -10.25
C TRP A 81 12.89 -1.87 -9.16
N GLU A 82 12.82 -0.68 -8.58
CA GLU A 82 13.57 -0.28 -7.38
C GLU A 82 12.56 -0.20 -6.23
N THR A 83 13.03 -0.33 -4.99
CA THR A 83 12.17 -0.31 -3.81
C THR A 83 12.65 0.72 -2.80
N ILE A 84 11.74 1.62 -2.40
CA ILE A 84 12.00 2.60 -1.36
C ILE A 84 12.31 1.95 0.00
N ARG A 85 11.91 0.68 0.19
CA ARG A 85 12.19 -0.09 1.40
C ARG A 85 13.69 -0.38 1.60
N ALA A 86 14.48 -0.43 0.54
CA ALA A 86 15.93 -0.61 0.62
C ALA A 86 16.66 0.59 1.27
N LEU A 87 15.96 1.70 1.52
CA LEU A 87 16.54 2.79 2.31
C LEU A 87 16.72 2.39 3.78
N ASN A 88 15.75 1.66 4.38
CA ASN A 88 15.72 1.43 5.83
C ASN A 88 15.38 -0.02 6.24
N ASP A 89 15.74 -1.01 5.43
CA ASP A 89 15.56 -2.42 5.79
C ASP A 89 16.67 -2.99 6.68
N ASN A 90 17.68 -2.17 6.99
CA ASN A 90 18.83 -2.51 7.83
C ASN A 90 19.76 -3.56 7.18
N SER A 91 19.79 -3.59 5.84
CA SER A 91 20.71 -4.39 5.04
C SER A 91 22.17 -3.94 5.21
N ASN A 92 23.11 -4.76 4.76
CA ASN A 92 24.53 -4.41 4.79
C ASN A 92 25.23 -4.80 3.47
N PRO A 93 25.16 -3.95 2.43
CA PRO A 93 25.64 -4.26 1.10
C PRO A 93 27.15 -4.59 1.05
N ALA A 94 27.51 -5.62 0.29
CA ALA A 94 28.89 -6.04 0.08
C ALA A 94 29.65 -5.14 -0.91
N ASN A 95 28.95 -4.50 -1.84
CA ASN A 95 29.49 -3.54 -2.81
C ASN A 95 28.36 -2.64 -3.36
N SER A 96 28.68 -1.58 -4.11
CA SER A 96 27.67 -0.63 -4.63
C SER A 96 26.74 -1.17 -5.73
N ASN A 97 26.96 -2.40 -6.23
CA ASN A 97 26.04 -3.08 -7.13
C ASN A 97 25.38 -4.31 -6.43
N ASP A 98 25.45 -4.39 -5.10
CA ASP A 98 24.84 -5.47 -4.33
C ASP A 98 23.34 -5.20 -4.08
N LYS A 99 22.51 -5.59 -5.05
CA LYS A 99 21.05 -5.51 -4.95
C LYS A 99 20.42 -6.69 -4.20
N SER A 100 21.18 -7.49 -3.43
CA SER A 100 20.65 -8.71 -2.80
C SER A 100 19.57 -8.46 -1.73
N ALA A 101 19.52 -7.25 -1.17
CA ALA A 101 18.44 -6.77 -0.29
C ALA A 101 17.42 -5.85 -1.00
N GLY A 102 17.57 -5.64 -2.31
CA GLY A 102 16.92 -4.57 -3.07
C GLY A 102 17.82 -3.34 -3.23
N ALA A 103 17.29 -2.31 -3.87
CA ALA A 103 17.93 -1.00 -4.05
C ALA A 103 16.85 0.06 -4.21
N TYR A 104 17.12 1.29 -3.76
CA TYR A 104 16.38 2.48 -4.20
C TYR A 104 17.13 3.13 -5.37
N GLY A 105 16.39 3.54 -6.38
CA GLY A 105 16.92 4.21 -7.57
C GLY A 105 15.80 4.95 -8.31
N ASN A 106 16.17 6.04 -8.98
CA ASN A 106 15.23 7.00 -9.57
C ASN A 106 15.33 7.11 -11.10
N TRP A 107 15.60 6.00 -11.78
CA TRP A 107 15.65 5.92 -13.24
C TRP A 107 14.29 6.19 -13.91
N ASN A 108 14.14 7.07 -14.90
CA ASN A 108 15.18 7.79 -15.65
C ASN A 108 15.10 9.31 -15.43
N ASN A 109 15.79 9.83 -14.41
CA ASN A 109 15.79 11.25 -14.06
C ASN A 109 17.21 11.89 -14.08
N PRO A 110 17.96 11.78 -15.19
CA PRO A 110 19.32 12.30 -15.29
C PRO A 110 19.35 13.82 -15.21
N ASN A 111 20.46 14.37 -14.72
CA ASN A 111 20.71 15.81 -14.59
C ASN A 111 19.62 16.59 -13.82
N SER A 112 18.93 15.93 -12.89
CA SER A 112 17.92 16.53 -12.01
C SER A 112 18.22 16.24 -10.54
N ILE A 113 17.86 17.15 -9.62
CA ILE A 113 17.90 16.85 -8.19
C ILE A 113 16.68 15.98 -7.86
N GLN A 114 16.96 14.82 -7.29
CA GLN A 114 15.98 13.88 -6.78
C GLN A 114 16.23 13.70 -5.28
N TRP A 115 15.19 13.37 -4.50
CA TRP A 115 15.32 13.29 -3.04
C TRP A 115 14.66 12.05 -2.46
N VAL A 116 15.19 11.59 -1.33
CA VAL A 116 14.54 10.64 -0.41
C VAL A 116 14.46 11.27 0.97
N GLN A 117 13.45 10.90 1.73
CA GLN A 117 13.13 11.52 3.02
C GLN A 117 12.65 10.48 4.02
N TYR A 118 13.05 10.68 5.27
CA TYR A 118 12.50 10.01 6.44
C TYR A 118 11.59 10.95 7.21
N ASP A 119 10.40 10.46 7.56
CA ASP A 119 9.46 11.06 8.51
C ASP A 119 9.36 10.16 9.75
N TRP A 120 9.69 10.69 10.92
CA TRP A 120 9.44 10.06 12.21
C TRP A 120 8.17 10.62 12.86
N PRO A 121 7.44 9.82 13.67
CA PRO A 121 6.23 10.27 14.36
C PRO A 121 6.49 11.26 15.51
N GLN A 122 7.76 11.48 15.88
CA GLN A 122 8.21 12.37 16.94
C GLN A 122 9.63 12.88 16.64
N ASN A 123 10.09 13.92 17.36
CA ASN A 123 11.45 14.41 17.24
C ASN A 123 12.47 13.40 17.80
N PHE A 124 13.57 13.22 17.07
CA PHE A 124 14.76 12.53 17.53
C PHE A 124 15.95 13.50 17.53
N SER A 125 16.88 13.31 18.46
CA SER A 125 18.21 13.92 18.39
C SER A 125 19.10 13.06 17.50
N LEU A 126 19.56 13.63 16.38
CA LEU A 126 20.29 12.92 15.34
C LEU A 126 21.80 13.18 15.47
N ASN A 127 22.57 12.11 15.66
CA ASN A 127 24.02 12.20 15.88
C ASN A 127 24.82 12.06 14.58
N ASN A 128 24.45 11.11 13.74
CA ASN A 128 25.17 10.77 12.51
C ASN A 128 24.24 10.06 11.52
N THR A 129 24.49 10.21 10.22
CA THR A 129 23.85 9.40 9.18
C THR A 129 24.89 8.67 8.32
N GLN A 130 24.52 7.54 7.73
CA GLN A 130 25.37 6.74 6.84
C GLN A 130 24.57 6.33 5.60
N ILE A 131 25.11 6.55 4.41
CA ILE A 131 24.46 6.21 3.13
C ILE A 131 25.37 5.31 2.31
N TYR A 132 24.84 4.19 1.84
CA TYR A 132 25.51 3.30 0.88
C TYR A 132 24.94 3.58 -0.51
N TRP A 133 25.76 4.07 -1.43
CA TRP A 133 25.30 4.41 -2.79
C TRP A 133 25.09 3.16 -3.64
N PHE A 134 23.96 3.12 -4.36
CA PHE A 134 23.70 2.15 -5.43
C PHE A 134 24.28 2.68 -6.75
N ASP A 135 24.94 1.79 -7.49
CA ASP A 135 25.57 2.07 -8.76
C ASP A 135 25.67 0.78 -9.59
N ASP A 136 24.87 0.66 -10.64
CA ASP A 136 24.80 -0.50 -11.54
C ASP A 136 25.84 -0.46 -12.67
N ASN A 137 26.69 0.58 -12.70
CA ASN A 137 27.56 0.96 -13.83
C ASN A 137 26.80 1.19 -15.16
N GLY A 138 25.50 1.50 -15.10
CA GLY A 138 24.58 1.65 -16.21
C GLY A 138 23.65 2.85 -16.03
N GLY A 139 22.36 2.59 -15.80
CA GLY A 139 21.32 3.62 -15.73
C GLY A 139 21.26 4.35 -14.38
N VAL A 140 21.76 3.72 -13.31
CA VAL A 140 21.79 4.28 -11.96
C VAL A 140 23.24 4.32 -11.49
N LEU A 141 23.78 5.52 -11.30
CA LEU A 141 25.17 5.73 -10.90
C LEU A 141 25.24 6.44 -9.54
N THR A 142 26.40 6.34 -8.91
CA THR A 142 26.74 7.14 -7.72
C THR A 142 26.46 8.63 -7.99
N PRO A 143 25.85 9.40 -7.06
CA PRO A 143 25.61 10.83 -7.28
C PRO A 143 26.90 11.58 -7.59
N THR A 144 26.83 12.58 -8.47
CA THR A 144 27.89 13.60 -8.64
C THR A 144 27.79 14.70 -7.59
N ARG A 145 26.62 14.84 -6.95
CA ARG A 145 26.37 15.73 -5.81
C ARG A 145 25.32 15.08 -4.91
N ALA A 146 25.60 14.98 -3.61
CA ALA A 146 24.62 14.59 -2.60
C ALA A 146 24.81 15.40 -1.31
N TYR A 147 23.70 15.78 -0.68
CA TYR A 147 23.68 16.51 0.59
C TYR A 147 22.46 16.12 1.41
N VAL A 148 22.54 16.33 2.73
CA VAL A 148 21.45 16.06 3.66
C VAL A 148 20.82 17.37 4.10
N GLU A 149 19.51 17.35 4.32
CA GLU A 149 18.71 18.46 4.81
C GLU A 149 17.82 17.99 5.96
N TYR A 150 17.58 18.84 6.96
CA TYR A 150 16.62 18.58 8.04
C TYR A 150 15.48 19.60 8.03
N TRP A 151 14.30 19.19 8.45
CA TRP A 151 13.18 20.10 8.63
C TRP A 151 13.31 20.82 9.98
N ASN A 152 13.35 22.16 9.97
CA ASN A 152 13.43 22.97 11.19
C ASN A 152 12.06 23.36 11.77
N GLY A 153 10.96 22.86 11.18
CA GLY A 153 9.58 23.25 11.48
C GLY A 153 8.92 24.10 10.39
N SER A 154 9.70 24.87 9.62
CA SER A 154 9.19 25.79 8.57
C SER A 154 9.91 25.68 7.21
N ALA A 155 11.15 25.22 7.19
CA ALA A 155 11.97 25.07 6.00
C ALA A 155 12.93 23.88 6.09
N TRP A 156 13.44 23.44 4.94
CA TRP A 156 14.58 22.54 4.84
C TRP A 156 15.87 23.32 5.04
N VAL A 157 16.72 22.82 5.94
CA VAL A 157 18.03 23.42 6.26
C VAL A 157 19.11 22.40 5.93
N ASN A 158 20.13 22.83 5.17
CA ASN A 158 21.25 21.98 4.78
C ASN A 158 22.09 21.56 6.01
N ALA A 159 22.29 20.25 6.17
CA ALA A 159 23.09 19.64 7.25
C ALA A 159 24.54 19.34 6.82
N GLY A 160 24.81 19.28 5.51
CA GLY A 160 26.14 19.02 4.95
C GLY A 160 26.10 18.15 3.69
N ASN A 161 27.21 18.17 2.93
CA ASN A 161 27.43 17.28 1.80
C ASN A 161 27.80 15.87 2.28
N VAL A 162 27.36 14.85 1.54
CA VAL A 162 27.67 13.45 1.83
C VAL A 162 28.85 12.99 0.95
N PRO A 163 29.83 12.23 1.47
CA PRO A 163 30.85 11.60 0.65
C PRO A 163 30.26 10.66 -0.41
N LEU A 164 30.98 10.47 -1.53
CA LEU A 164 30.48 9.79 -2.73
C LEU A 164 31.30 8.53 -3.06
N VAL A 165 31.73 7.80 -2.03
CA VAL A 165 32.61 6.62 -2.15
C VAL A 165 31.77 5.37 -2.42
N LYS A 166 32.06 4.68 -3.53
CA LYS A 166 31.49 3.35 -3.86
C LYS A 166 31.99 2.28 -2.89
N ASN A 167 31.19 1.23 -2.71
CA ASN A 167 31.50 0.05 -1.89
C ASN A 167 31.73 0.36 -0.38
N ALA A 168 31.12 1.44 0.13
CA ALA A 168 31.26 1.85 1.53
C ALA A 168 30.03 2.62 2.03
N PHE A 169 29.83 2.63 3.35
CA PHE A 169 28.94 3.58 4.01
C PHE A 169 29.60 4.96 4.09
N ASN A 170 28.95 5.95 3.49
CA ASN A 170 29.37 7.35 3.48
C ASN A 170 28.72 8.06 4.66
N ALA A 171 29.52 8.50 5.63
CA ALA A 171 29.03 9.09 6.87
C ALA A 171 28.97 10.62 6.82
N LEU A 172 27.97 11.20 7.48
CA LEU A 172 27.85 12.62 7.77
C LEU A 172 27.41 12.82 9.22
N ALA A 173 28.20 13.57 9.98
CA ALA A 173 27.86 13.95 11.35
C ALA A 173 26.70 14.96 11.35
N LEU A 174 25.67 14.69 12.17
CA LEU A 174 24.49 15.55 12.32
C LEU A 174 24.51 16.34 13.64
N ASN A 175 25.52 16.13 14.50
CA ASN A 175 25.86 17.00 15.64
C ASN A 175 24.70 17.31 16.60
N GLY A 176 23.74 16.40 16.76
CA GLY A 176 22.60 16.59 17.65
C GLY A 176 21.44 17.39 17.04
N VAL A 177 21.35 17.47 15.70
CA VAL A 177 20.17 18.04 15.01
C VAL A 177 18.90 17.38 15.54
N VAL A 178 18.01 18.19 16.10
CA VAL A 178 16.70 17.75 16.57
C VAL A 178 15.69 17.95 15.46
N THR A 179 15.09 16.87 14.98
CA THR A 179 14.05 16.93 13.95
C THR A 179 13.20 15.66 13.96
N ASN A 180 12.01 15.73 13.35
CA ASN A 180 11.22 14.57 12.96
C ASN A 180 11.29 14.30 11.44
N ARG A 181 12.08 15.07 10.67
CA ARG A 181 12.29 14.82 9.23
C ARG A 181 13.71 15.08 8.77
N LEU A 182 14.26 14.13 8.02
CA LEU A 182 15.56 14.21 7.37
C LEU A 182 15.42 13.85 5.89
N ARG A 183 16.19 14.50 5.01
CA ARG A 183 16.13 14.31 3.55
C ARG A 183 17.54 14.17 2.99
N VAL A 184 17.73 13.27 2.03
CA VAL A 184 18.92 13.22 1.16
C VAL A 184 18.52 13.76 -0.21
N SER A 185 19.21 14.79 -0.68
CA SER A 185 19.03 15.39 -2.00
C SER A 185 20.24 15.02 -2.87
N MET A 186 19.99 14.41 -4.03
CA MET A 186 20.97 13.72 -4.88
C MET A 186 20.84 14.17 -6.34
N LEU A 187 21.98 14.25 -7.05
CA LEU A 187 22.06 14.52 -8.48
C LEU A 187 23.19 13.69 -9.07
N ASN A 188 22.96 13.07 -10.23
CA ASN A 188 24.01 12.69 -11.17
C ASN A 188 23.76 13.45 -12.49
N THR A 189 24.81 14.02 -13.07
CA THR A 189 24.70 14.90 -14.26
C THR A 189 24.52 14.16 -15.58
N THR A 190 24.71 12.84 -15.62
CA THR A 190 24.65 12.03 -16.85
C THR A 190 23.66 10.86 -16.78
N GLN A 191 23.40 10.33 -15.58
CA GLN A 191 22.52 9.19 -15.31
C GLN A 191 21.66 9.46 -14.07
N SER A 192 20.87 8.46 -13.65
CA SER A 192 20.05 8.52 -12.44
C SER A 192 20.88 8.14 -11.19
N THR A 193 20.31 8.26 -9.98
CA THR A 193 21.00 8.00 -8.70
C THR A 193 20.27 6.98 -7.84
N GLY A 194 21.00 6.26 -6.96
CA GLY A 194 20.39 5.32 -6.03
C GLY A 194 21.13 5.11 -4.71
N ILE A 195 20.48 4.41 -3.79
CA ILE A 195 20.93 4.07 -2.43
C ILE A 195 20.60 2.59 -2.16
N LEU A 196 21.55 1.84 -1.60
CA LEU A 196 21.35 0.45 -1.14
C LEU A 196 20.96 0.34 0.34
N GLU A 197 21.30 1.33 1.16
CA GLU A 197 20.94 1.42 2.59
C GLU A 197 21.23 2.86 3.09
N TRP A 198 20.33 3.42 3.91
CA TRP A 198 20.46 4.73 4.55
C TRP A 198 20.11 4.67 6.04
N ARG A 199 21.14 4.70 6.89
CA ARG A 199 21.04 4.62 8.35
C ARG A 199 21.08 5.99 9.02
N VAL A 200 20.41 6.12 10.15
CA VAL A 200 20.42 7.33 10.99
C VAL A 200 20.57 6.95 12.46
N ALA A 201 21.62 7.45 13.09
CA ALA A 201 21.90 7.28 14.51
C ALA A 201 21.14 8.34 15.32
N GLY A 202 20.26 7.94 16.24
CA GLY A 202 19.55 8.91 17.07
C GLY A 202 18.86 8.34 18.30
N THR A 203 18.33 9.23 19.13
CA THR A 203 17.56 8.90 20.34
C THR A 203 16.33 9.78 20.44
N VAL A 204 15.26 9.26 21.08
CA VAL A 204 14.01 10.00 21.29
C VAL A 204 14.29 11.26 22.10
N GLN A 205 13.79 12.41 21.64
CA GLN A 205 13.86 13.65 22.40
C GLN A 205 12.78 13.66 23.49
N ASN A 206 13.14 13.24 24.70
CA ASN A 206 12.29 13.45 25.87
C ASN A 206 12.22 14.95 26.20
N GLY A 207 11.01 15.52 26.27
CA GLY A 207 10.80 16.89 26.73
C GLY A 207 11.34 17.08 28.16
N ASN A 208 12.00 18.22 28.40
CA ASN A 208 12.77 18.55 29.61
C ASN A 208 12.33 17.85 30.91
N ALA A 209 13.17 16.93 31.39
CA ALA A 209 13.33 16.68 32.82
C ALA A 209 14.60 17.40 33.28
N SER A 210 14.45 18.39 34.17
CA SER A 210 15.57 19.02 34.86
C SER A 210 16.42 17.97 35.57
N SER A 211 17.73 18.16 35.56
CA SER A 211 18.70 17.20 36.12
C SER A 211 18.46 16.91 37.61
N VAL A 212 17.96 15.71 37.92
CA VAL A 212 18.05 15.11 39.26
C VAL A 212 18.91 13.87 39.15
N ALA A 213 20.09 13.91 39.76
CA ALA A 213 20.99 12.77 39.81
C ALA A 213 20.38 11.64 40.65
N VAL A 214 20.37 10.42 40.13
CA VAL A 214 20.05 9.21 40.90
C VAL A 214 21.30 8.35 40.99
N SER A 215 21.82 8.25 42.21
CA SER A 215 23.03 7.51 42.55
C SER A 215 22.90 6.02 42.29
N SER A 216 23.99 5.40 41.86
CA SER A 216 24.08 3.95 41.68
C SER A 216 23.92 3.20 43.00
N ILE A 217 22.99 2.25 43.07
CA ILE A 217 23.01 1.20 44.11
C ILE A 217 23.29 -0.13 43.39
N ARG A 218 24.44 -0.72 43.72
CA ARG A 218 24.76 -2.11 43.38
C ARG A 218 24.02 -3.04 44.34
N SER A 219 23.63 -4.23 43.88
CA SER A 219 23.45 -5.40 44.75
C SER A 219 23.66 -6.68 43.95
N SER A 220 24.15 -7.72 44.62
CA SER A 220 24.90 -8.80 43.99
C SER A 220 24.66 -10.16 44.65
N THR A 221 24.37 -11.17 43.82
CA THR A 221 24.71 -12.60 44.04
C THR A 221 23.90 -13.34 45.17
N PRO A 222 24.02 -14.68 45.36
CA PRO A 222 23.07 -15.65 44.77
C PRO A 222 22.65 -16.82 45.72
N VAL A 223 22.38 -18.04 45.16
CA VAL A 223 22.16 -19.38 45.80
C VAL A 223 20.81 -19.54 46.58
N SER A 224 20.12 -20.69 46.69
CA SER A 224 20.42 -22.11 46.40
C SER A 224 19.21 -22.96 45.98
N SER A 225 19.47 -24.14 45.41
CA SER A 225 18.54 -25.24 45.13
C SER A 225 18.76 -26.45 46.05
N VAL A 226 17.72 -27.19 46.46
CA VAL A 226 17.67 -28.67 46.64
C VAL A 226 16.20 -29.13 46.61
N GLY A 227 15.87 -30.28 46.00
CA GLY A 227 14.57 -30.94 46.25
C GLY A 227 14.05 -31.94 45.20
N SER A 228 14.77 -33.03 44.92
CA SER A 228 14.29 -34.09 44.02
C SER A 228 13.61 -35.24 44.77
N SER A 229 12.53 -35.83 44.22
CA SER A 229 12.23 -37.28 44.41
C SER A 229 11.19 -37.87 43.45
N ALA A 230 11.65 -38.89 42.73
CA ALA A 230 10.97 -40.14 42.35
C ALA A 230 9.78 -40.19 41.36
N ILE A 231 9.80 -41.26 40.56
CA ILE A 231 8.93 -41.62 39.44
C ILE A 231 8.15 -42.90 39.81
N ARG A 232 6.89 -43.04 39.38
CA ARG A 232 6.34 -44.33 38.89
C ARG A 232 5.04 -44.19 38.09
N SER A 233 4.80 -45.19 37.26
CA SER A 233 3.78 -45.29 36.21
C SER A 233 2.51 -46.03 36.65
N SER A 234 1.40 -45.88 35.93
CA SER A 234 0.73 -46.96 35.15
C SER A 234 -0.68 -46.53 34.63
N GLN A 235 -1.32 -47.42 33.85
CA GLN A 235 -2.54 -47.18 33.04
C GLN A 235 -3.84 -47.06 33.85
N PRO A 236 -4.99 -46.89 33.17
CA PRO A 236 -5.92 -48.04 33.22
C PRO A 236 -6.54 -48.45 31.87
N SER A 237 -7.11 -49.66 31.86
CA SER A 237 -7.83 -50.32 30.77
C SER A 237 -9.37 -50.34 30.98
N SER A 238 -10.09 -50.86 29.98
CA SER A 238 -11.55 -51.13 29.90
C SER A 238 -12.10 -52.03 31.04
N VAL A 239 -13.43 -52.21 31.28
CA VAL A 239 -14.52 -52.74 30.42
C VAL A 239 -15.94 -52.39 30.96
N ALA A 240 -16.96 -52.46 30.07
CA ALA A 240 -18.46 -52.43 30.16
C ALA A 240 -19.18 -52.74 31.51
N SER A 241 -20.48 -52.45 31.76
CA SER A 241 -21.72 -52.48 30.92
C SER A 241 -22.87 -51.64 31.58
N SER A 242 -24.17 -51.57 31.20
CA SER A 242 -25.02 -52.10 30.10
C SER A 242 -26.39 -51.36 30.00
N ILE A 243 -26.86 -51.12 28.76
CA ILE A 243 -28.26 -51.10 28.20
C ILE A 243 -29.49 -50.87 29.12
N ALA A 244 -30.31 -49.86 28.76
CA ALA A 244 -31.79 -49.93 28.74
C ALA A 244 -32.36 -49.01 27.63
N ARG A 245 -33.46 -49.40 26.95
CA ARG A 245 -34.10 -48.69 25.81
C ARG A 245 -35.56 -48.36 26.10
N THR A 246 -36.01 -47.16 25.69
CA THR A 246 -37.27 -46.83 24.96
C THR A 246 -37.24 -45.32 24.63
N SER A 247 -37.35 -44.87 23.36
CA SER A 247 -38.58 -44.71 22.55
C SER A 247 -39.57 -43.70 23.16
N SER A 248 -40.00 -42.60 22.54
CA SER A 248 -39.80 -42.03 21.19
C SER A 248 -39.90 -40.47 21.31
N SER A 249 -39.81 -39.59 20.30
CA SER A 249 -39.89 -39.67 18.83
C SER A 249 -39.02 -38.57 18.18
N SER A 250 -38.99 -38.48 16.84
CA SER A 250 -38.36 -37.39 16.08
C SER A 250 -39.25 -36.86 14.94
N LEU A 251 -39.24 -35.55 14.72
CA LEU A 251 -39.77 -34.91 13.51
C LEU A 251 -38.62 -34.28 12.74
N LEU A 252 -38.33 -34.83 11.55
CA LEU A 252 -37.38 -34.28 10.60
C LEU A 252 -38.16 -33.65 9.45
N ALA A 253 -38.11 -32.32 9.33
CA ALA A 253 -38.53 -31.61 8.13
C ALA A 253 -37.33 -31.49 7.18
N SER A 254 -37.43 -32.13 6.03
CA SER A 254 -36.43 -32.07 4.96
C SER A 254 -36.53 -30.76 4.17
N SER A 255 -35.40 -30.29 3.66
CA SER A 255 -35.38 -29.34 2.53
C SER A 255 -34.20 -29.69 1.63
N SER A 256 -34.49 -29.76 0.33
CA SER A 256 -33.77 -30.58 -0.63
C SER A 256 -32.64 -29.83 -1.33
N ARG A 257 -31.50 -30.53 -1.52
CA ARG A 257 -30.56 -30.21 -2.60
C ARG A 257 -31.28 -30.44 -3.93
N ALA A 258 -31.56 -29.38 -4.67
CA ALA A 258 -31.96 -29.49 -6.07
C ALA A 258 -30.74 -29.83 -6.93
N ALA A 259 -30.65 -31.10 -7.37
CA ALA A 259 -29.85 -31.43 -8.52
C ALA A 259 -30.63 -30.97 -9.77
N VAL A 260 -30.04 -30.07 -10.56
CA VAL A 260 -30.68 -29.59 -11.79
C VAL A 260 -30.51 -30.65 -12.87
N SER A 261 -31.61 -31.32 -13.19
CA SER A 261 -31.70 -32.25 -14.33
C SER A 261 -31.67 -31.49 -15.65
N SER A 262 -30.97 -32.06 -16.63
CA SER A 262 -30.86 -31.53 -17.98
C SER A 262 -32.21 -31.57 -18.71
N VAL A 263 -32.84 -30.41 -18.90
CA VAL A 263 -33.95 -30.25 -19.86
C VAL A 263 -33.36 -29.71 -21.16
N GLY A 264 -33.45 -30.50 -22.23
CA GLY A 264 -32.99 -30.10 -23.55
C GLY A 264 -33.87 -29.00 -24.12
N VAL A 265 -33.34 -27.78 -24.18
CA VAL A 265 -33.94 -26.69 -24.95
C VAL A 265 -33.18 -26.58 -26.26
N SER A 266 -33.84 -26.99 -27.36
CA SER A 266 -33.34 -26.81 -28.72
C SER A 266 -33.32 -25.33 -29.09
N SER A 267 -32.29 -24.61 -28.68
CA SER A 267 -31.98 -23.29 -29.23
C SER A 267 -31.18 -23.47 -30.52
N SER A 268 -31.68 -22.86 -31.61
CA SER A 268 -30.98 -22.80 -32.89
C SER A 268 -29.72 -21.96 -32.73
N ALA A 269 -28.60 -22.61 -32.41
CA ALA A 269 -27.30 -21.98 -32.31
C ALA A 269 -26.94 -21.35 -33.67
N SER A 270 -27.02 -20.03 -33.74
CA SER A 270 -26.33 -19.29 -34.79
C SER A 270 -24.84 -19.54 -34.58
N SER A 271 -24.26 -20.40 -35.42
CA SER A 271 -22.88 -20.84 -35.32
C SER A 271 -21.93 -19.72 -35.73
N SER A 272 -21.74 -18.74 -34.84
CA SER A 272 -20.59 -17.85 -34.91
C SER A 272 -19.34 -18.72 -34.76
N ALA A 273 -18.51 -18.75 -35.81
CA ALA A 273 -17.24 -19.43 -35.76
C ALA A 273 -16.44 -18.91 -34.56
N ALA A 274 -15.71 -19.80 -33.87
CA ALA A 274 -14.86 -19.40 -32.77
C ALA A 274 -13.90 -18.30 -33.25
N ALA A 275 -13.85 -17.18 -32.53
CA ALA A 275 -13.02 -16.04 -32.91
C ALA A 275 -11.57 -16.49 -33.09
N VAL A 276 -11.00 -16.24 -34.26
CA VAL A 276 -9.60 -16.58 -34.57
C VAL A 276 -8.71 -15.54 -33.90
N PHE A 277 -8.00 -15.95 -32.84
CA PHE A 277 -7.05 -15.09 -32.14
C PHE A 277 -5.71 -15.10 -32.88
N THR A 278 -5.43 -14.02 -33.62
CA THR A 278 -4.22 -13.88 -34.43
C THR A 278 -2.98 -13.84 -33.52
N PRO A 279 -1.98 -14.72 -33.71
CA PRO A 279 -0.76 -14.68 -32.91
C PRO A 279 0.05 -13.40 -33.17
N ILE A 280 0.59 -12.84 -32.09
CA ILE A 280 1.49 -11.69 -32.13
C ILE A 280 2.93 -12.22 -32.10
N THR A 281 3.69 -12.03 -33.18
CA THR A 281 5.02 -12.65 -33.37
C THR A 281 6.21 -11.70 -33.28
N ASN A 282 6.13 -10.51 -33.88
CA ASN A 282 7.24 -9.55 -34.03
C ASN A 282 6.83 -8.07 -33.87
N GLN A 283 5.62 -7.85 -33.38
CA GLN A 283 5.09 -6.55 -33.01
C GLN A 283 4.75 -6.68 -31.52
N TYR A 284 4.99 -5.67 -30.70
CA TYR A 284 4.58 -5.65 -29.28
C TYR A 284 5.35 -6.65 -28.39
N GLU A 285 6.66 -6.69 -28.61
CA GLU A 285 7.62 -7.48 -27.84
C GLU A 285 7.95 -6.78 -26.50
N TYR A 286 7.94 -7.52 -25.39
CA TYR A 286 8.64 -7.08 -24.18
C TYR A 286 10.14 -7.26 -24.40
N ASP A 287 10.94 -6.19 -24.25
CA ASP A 287 12.41 -6.21 -24.37
C ASP A 287 12.98 -6.96 -25.60
N GLY A 288 12.26 -6.94 -26.73
CA GLY A 288 12.67 -7.62 -27.96
C GLY A 288 12.50 -9.15 -27.94
N ILE A 289 11.68 -9.69 -27.04
CA ILE A 289 11.37 -11.13 -26.96
C ILE A 289 10.36 -11.53 -28.04
N ASN A 290 10.76 -12.46 -28.92
CA ASN A 290 9.96 -12.95 -30.04
C ASN A 290 10.26 -14.39 -30.43
N THR A 291 9.55 -14.91 -31.45
CA THR A 291 9.64 -16.32 -31.87
C THR A 291 11.03 -16.74 -32.41
N SER A 292 11.91 -15.80 -32.76
CA SER A 292 13.29 -16.12 -33.17
C SER A 292 14.19 -16.43 -31.96
N ASN A 293 14.05 -15.68 -30.87
CA ASN A 293 14.97 -15.68 -29.71
C ASN A 293 14.39 -16.27 -28.41
N ALA A 294 13.12 -16.70 -28.44
CA ALA A 294 12.42 -17.38 -27.35
C ALA A 294 11.73 -18.67 -27.83
N VAL A 295 11.46 -19.59 -26.90
CA VAL A 295 10.49 -20.67 -27.09
C VAL A 295 9.12 -20.15 -26.64
N TYR A 296 8.06 -20.64 -27.26
CA TYR A 296 6.69 -20.25 -26.92
C TYR A 296 5.74 -21.43 -26.96
N LYS A 297 4.65 -21.34 -26.18
CA LYS A 297 3.49 -22.24 -26.27
C LYS A 297 2.22 -21.42 -26.40
N ASP A 298 1.35 -21.85 -27.31
CA ASP A 298 0.04 -21.23 -27.54
C ASP A 298 -1.06 -22.00 -26.82
N SER A 299 -1.99 -21.27 -26.22
CA SER A 299 -3.35 -21.73 -25.98
C SER A 299 -4.27 -21.17 -27.08
N ASN A 300 -5.59 -21.16 -26.88
CA ASN A 300 -6.51 -20.51 -27.81
C ASN A 300 -6.22 -18.99 -27.93
N ARG A 301 -6.06 -18.32 -26.78
CA ARG A 301 -6.02 -16.86 -26.65
C ARG A 301 -4.72 -16.30 -26.10
N PHE A 302 -3.85 -17.13 -25.55
CA PHE A 302 -2.60 -16.68 -24.95
C PHE A 302 -1.41 -17.29 -25.70
N ARG A 303 -0.29 -16.59 -25.64
CA ARG A 303 1.03 -17.10 -26.04
C ARG A 303 1.99 -16.83 -24.88
N LEU A 304 2.53 -17.89 -24.28
CA LEU A 304 3.55 -17.78 -23.24
C LEU A 304 4.95 -17.95 -23.86
N TYR A 305 5.77 -16.90 -23.76
CA TYR A 305 7.19 -16.90 -24.13
C TYR A 305 8.07 -17.23 -22.92
N TYR A 306 9.02 -18.15 -23.12
CA TYR A 306 9.91 -18.66 -22.07
C TYR A 306 11.24 -19.18 -22.63
N GLY A 307 12.17 -19.54 -21.73
CA GLY A 307 13.50 -20.01 -22.07
C GLY A 307 13.56 -21.53 -22.23
N ALA A 308 13.98 -22.00 -23.40
CA ALA A 308 14.39 -23.38 -23.67
C ALA A 308 15.39 -23.39 -24.87
N ASP A 309 16.03 -24.51 -25.16
CA ASP A 309 16.82 -24.73 -26.40
C ASP A 309 17.81 -23.60 -26.80
N ASN A 310 18.61 -23.12 -25.84
CA ASN A 310 19.51 -21.95 -25.97
C ASN A 310 18.85 -20.61 -26.36
N LYS A 311 17.53 -20.57 -26.58
CA LYS A 311 16.74 -19.36 -26.69
C LYS A 311 16.46 -18.79 -25.30
N ARG A 312 16.94 -17.57 -25.03
CA ARG A 312 16.84 -16.91 -23.71
C ARG A 312 16.40 -15.44 -23.80
N GLY A 313 15.88 -15.01 -24.95
CA GLY A 313 15.55 -13.61 -25.23
C GLY A 313 16.81 -12.73 -25.36
N PRO A 314 16.68 -11.45 -25.75
CA PRO A 314 17.82 -10.57 -25.98
C PRO A 314 18.70 -10.31 -24.74
N LYS A 315 18.09 -10.31 -23.54
CA LYS A 315 18.77 -10.10 -22.26
C LYS A 315 19.30 -11.38 -21.60
N GLY A 316 19.01 -12.56 -22.16
CA GLY A 316 19.35 -13.84 -21.54
C GLY A 316 18.50 -14.21 -20.30
N ASN A 317 17.46 -13.43 -20.01
CA ASN A 317 16.67 -13.41 -18.77
C ASN A 317 15.38 -14.25 -18.82
N LEU A 318 15.12 -15.00 -19.89
CA LEU A 318 13.91 -15.83 -19.96
C LEU A 318 13.95 -17.02 -19.00
N GLY A 319 12.90 -17.14 -18.20
CA GLY A 319 12.69 -18.23 -17.26
C GLY A 319 12.52 -19.59 -17.94
N THR A 320 13.17 -20.63 -17.41
CA THR A 320 13.06 -22.01 -17.92
C THR A 320 11.97 -22.79 -17.21
N HIS A 321 11.08 -23.45 -17.97
CA HIS A 321 9.89 -24.13 -17.43
C HIS A 321 9.71 -25.54 -18.00
N SER A 322 9.06 -26.41 -17.24
CA SER A 322 8.57 -27.69 -17.78
C SER A 322 7.32 -27.45 -18.64
N ASP A 323 7.06 -28.35 -19.60
CA ASP A 323 5.83 -28.27 -20.41
C ASP A 323 4.56 -28.31 -19.54
N ALA A 324 4.60 -29.02 -18.41
CA ALA A 324 3.50 -29.08 -17.45
C ALA A 324 3.24 -27.73 -16.77
N ASP A 325 4.29 -26.97 -16.42
CA ASP A 325 4.16 -25.65 -15.77
C ASP A 325 3.67 -24.58 -16.76
N VAL A 326 4.13 -24.62 -18.01
CA VAL A 326 3.66 -23.78 -19.12
C VAL A 326 2.18 -24.07 -19.43
N THR A 327 1.80 -25.36 -19.47
CA THR A 327 0.41 -25.79 -19.69
C THR A 327 -0.51 -25.35 -18.56
N ARG A 328 -0.10 -25.56 -17.29
CA ARG A 328 -0.90 -25.19 -16.11
C ARG A 328 -1.20 -23.68 -16.07
N MET A 329 -0.20 -22.85 -16.37
CA MET A 329 -0.38 -21.40 -16.48
C MET A 329 -1.35 -21.03 -17.61
N LEU A 330 -1.16 -21.57 -18.82
CA LEU A 330 -2.04 -21.29 -19.96
C LEU A 330 -3.50 -21.74 -19.71
N GLU A 331 -3.71 -22.91 -19.11
CA GLU A 331 -5.05 -23.39 -18.74
C GLU A 331 -5.73 -22.51 -17.68
N HIS A 332 -4.96 -21.97 -16.73
CA HIS A 332 -5.47 -21.01 -15.76
C HIS A 332 -5.90 -19.72 -16.45
N MET A 333 -5.06 -19.16 -17.33
CA MET A 333 -5.36 -17.93 -18.07
C MET A 333 -6.60 -18.04 -18.96
N GLU A 334 -6.82 -19.19 -19.63
CA GLU A 334 -8.05 -19.41 -20.41
C GLU A 334 -9.32 -19.41 -19.54
N LYS A 335 -9.25 -19.98 -18.32
CA LYS A 335 -10.37 -19.99 -17.36
C LYS A 335 -10.65 -18.59 -16.80
N VAL A 336 -9.61 -17.82 -16.49
CA VAL A 336 -9.72 -16.41 -16.07
C VAL A 336 -10.34 -15.56 -17.18
N TYR A 337 -9.89 -15.74 -18.43
CA TYR A 337 -10.48 -15.07 -19.60
C TYR A 337 -11.96 -15.43 -19.74
N ASP A 338 -12.31 -16.72 -19.70
CA ASP A 338 -13.70 -17.15 -19.85
C ASP A 338 -14.59 -16.55 -18.76
N TYR A 339 -14.15 -16.64 -17.50
CA TYR A 339 -14.89 -16.05 -16.40
C TYR A 339 -15.13 -14.55 -16.57
N PHE A 340 -14.09 -13.74 -16.82
CA PHE A 340 -14.28 -12.29 -16.87
C PHE A 340 -14.82 -11.76 -18.20
N VAL A 341 -14.35 -12.29 -19.33
CA VAL A 341 -14.70 -11.77 -20.67
C VAL A 341 -15.96 -12.44 -21.23
N ARG A 342 -16.08 -13.78 -21.16
CA ARG A 342 -17.32 -14.45 -21.63
C ARG A 342 -18.45 -14.30 -20.61
N ASP A 343 -18.23 -14.71 -19.36
CA ASP A 343 -19.33 -14.84 -18.40
C ASP A 343 -19.67 -13.51 -17.70
N ARG A 344 -18.66 -12.73 -17.30
CA ARG A 344 -18.84 -11.40 -16.67
C ARG A 344 -18.87 -10.25 -17.70
N GLY A 345 -18.74 -10.53 -19.00
CA GLY A 345 -19.00 -9.56 -20.08
C GLY A 345 -18.12 -8.31 -20.09
N PHE A 346 -16.93 -8.38 -19.50
CA PHE A 346 -15.90 -7.33 -19.64
C PHE A 346 -15.35 -7.31 -21.08
N LYS A 347 -14.84 -6.16 -21.51
CA LYS A 347 -14.19 -6.03 -22.83
C LYS A 347 -12.89 -6.85 -22.85
N SER A 348 -12.61 -7.47 -23.99
CA SER A 348 -11.51 -8.41 -24.11
C SER A 348 -10.14 -7.72 -24.21
N PRO A 349 -9.14 -8.11 -23.40
CA PRO A 349 -7.74 -7.66 -23.58
C PRO A 349 -7.08 -8.17 -24.87
N ALA A 350 -7.72 -9.12 -25.57
CA ALA A 350 -7.30 -9.56 -26.90
C ALA A 350 -7.72 -8.61 -28.03
N GLN A 351 -8.51 -7.57 -27.75
CA GLN A 351 -8.95 -6.58 -28.72
C GLN A 351 -8.20 -5.27 -28.53
N SER A 352 -7.78 -4.65 -29.64
CA SER A 352 -7.14 -3.34 -29.58
C SER A 352 -8.13 -2.29 -29.06
N ILE A 353 -7.65 -1.35 -28.25
CA ILE A 353 -8.41 -0.13 -27.94
C ILE A 353 -8.51 0.82 -29.14
N HIS A 354 -7.65 0.64 -30.16
CA HIS A 354 -7.66 1.45 -31.37
C HIS A 354 -8.60 0.87 -32.43
N ALA A 355 -9.63 1.64 -32.80
CA ALA A 355 -10.65 1.22 -33.76
C ALA A 355 -10.10 0.88 -35.17
N ASN A 356 -8.92 1.39 -35.52
CA ASN A 356 -8.23 1.08 -36.79
C ASN A 356 -7.50 -0.27 -36.78
N ARG A 357 -7.47 -1.02 -35.67
CA ARG A 357 -6.91 -2.37 -35.55
C ARG A 357 -7.98 -3.40 -35.12
N PRO A 358 -9.05 -3.60 -35.92
CA PRO A 358 -10.11 -4.54 -35.58
C PRO A 358 -9.61 -5.99 -35.58
N GLY A 359 -10.30 -6.84 -34.81
CA GLY A 359 -10.01 -8.26 -34.67
C GLY A 359 -9.63 -8.66 -33.25
N SER A 360 -9.27 -9.93 -33.09
CA SER A 360 -8.80 -10.51 -31.82
C SER A 360 -7.38 -11.06 -32.01
N PHE A 361 -6.53 -10.82 -31.03
CA PHE A 361 -5.12 -11.19 -31.02
C PHE A 361 -4.79 -12.07 -29.82
N LYS A 362 -3.78 -12.95 -29.92
CA LYS A 362 -3.30 -13.65 -28.72
C LYS A 362 -2.68 -12.66 -27.75
N ILE A 363 -3.01 -12.77 -26.47
CA ILE A 363 -2.41 -12.00 -25.39
C ILE A 363 -1.05 -12.64 -25.09
N ASN A 364 0.02 -11.87 -25.28
CA ASN A 364 1.37 -12.34 -24.98
C ASN A 364 1.61 -12.32 -23.46
N VAL A 365 2.24 -13.39 -22.96
CA VAL A 365 2.73 -13.53 -21.60
C VAL A 365 4.23 -13.82 -21.68
N TYR A 366 5.06 -13.13 -20.91
CA TYR A 366 6.51 -13.26 -20.90
C TYR A 366 6.98 -13.75 -19.53
N SER A 367 7.70 -14.87 -19.46
CA SER A 367 8.31 -15.35 -18.20
C SER A 367 9.76 -14.91 -18.09
N VAL A 368 10.08 -14.04 -17.14
CA VAL A 368 11.43 -13.44 -16.98
C VAL A 368 11.96 -13.56 -15.54
N THR A 369 13.29 -13.53 -15.38
CA THR A 369 13.96 -13.75 -14.09
C THR A 369 14.39 -12.49 -13.35
N ASP A 370 14.32 -11.33 -13.99
CA ASP A 370 14.99 -10.07 -13.59
C ASP A 370 14.03 -8.92 -13.22
N ILE A 371 12.76 -9.23 -12.93
CA ILE A 371 11.78 -8.23 -12.46
C ILE A 371 11.63 -8.28 -10.94
N ASP A 372 11.59 -7.11 -10.28
CA ASP A 372 11.36 -7.02 -8.84
C ASP A 372 9.86 -6.87 -8.44
N ALA A 373 8.95 -7.14 -9.37
CA ALA A 373 7.52 -7.36 -9.10
C ALA A 373 7.18 -8.86 -9.19
N GLY A 374 6.01 -9.27 -8.69
CA GLY A 374 5.51 -10.63 -8.95
C GLY A 374 5.11 -10.83 -10.42
N GLY A 375 4.53 -9.78 -10.99
CA GLY A 375 4.24 -9.58 -12.39
C GLY A 375 4.07 -8.09 -12.69
N PHE A 376 3.77 -7.76 -13.94
CA PHE A 376 3.13 -6.51 -14.32
C PHE A 376 2.40 -6.67 -15.66
N MET A 377 1.36 -5.87 -15.87
CA MET A 377 0.76 -5.65 -17.19
C MET A 377 1.52 -4.54 -17.93
N GLY A 378 2.04 -4.86 -19.12
CA GLY A 378 2.67 -3.91 -20.02
C GLY A 378 1.74 -3.52 -21.17
N TYR A 379 1.87 -2.28 -21.65
CA TYR A 379 1.03 -1.73 -22.71
C TYR A 379 1.88 -1.35 -23.94
N ASN A 380 1.41 -1.68 -25.14
CA ASN A 380 1.97 -1.14 -26.37
C ASN A 380 1.07 -0.05 -26.98
N GLY A 381 1.51 1.20 -26.89
CA GLY A 381 0.79 2.38 -27.39
C GLY A 381 0.40 2.32 -28.86
N THR A 382 1.28 1.81 -29.72
CA THR A 382 1.02 1.68 -31.17
C THR A 382 0.04 0.54 -31.49
N ALA A 383 0.01 -0.49 -30.65
CA ALA A 383 -0.89 -1.63 -30.77
C ALA A 383 -2.31 -1.32 -30.28
N GLY A 384 -2.41 -0.55 -29.20
CA GLY A 384 -3.62 -0.49 -28.38
C GLY A 384 -3.87 -1.79 -27.59
N LEU A 385 -2.82 -2.57 -27.28
CA LEU A 385 -2.91 -3.91 -26.69
C LEU A 385 -2.04 -4.04 -25.42
N SER A 386 -2.54 -4.82 -24.45
CA SER A 386 -1.79 -5.27 -23.27
C SER A 386 -1.02 -6.56 -23.52
N TYR A 387 0.08 -6.74 -22.81
CA TYR A 387 0.78 -8.01 -22.60
C TYR A 387 1.09 -8.17 -21.11
N LEU A 388 1.37 -9.39 -20.66
CA LEU A 388 1.67 -9.68 -19.26
C LEU A 388 3.14 -10.11 -19.11
N VAL A 389 3.81 -9.65 -18.06
CA VAL A 389 5.17 -10.07 -17.72
C VAL A 389 5.16 -10.69 -16.33
N MET A 390 5.69 -11.90 -16.20
CA MET A 390 5.58 -12.74 -14.99
C MET A 390 6.97 -13.08 -14.46
N ARG A 391 7.17 -12.96 -13.14
CA ARG A 391 8.41 -13.42 -12.51
C ARG A 391 8.47 -14.93 -12.61
N SER A 392 9.55 -15.47 -13.16
CA SER A 392 9.65 -16.89 -13.54
C SER A 392 9.33 -17.85 -12.39
N ASN A 393 9.86 -17.61 -11.19
CA ASN A 393 9.61 -18.47 -10.02
C ASN A 393 8.17 -18.36 -9.45
N LEU A 394 7.36 -17.43 -9.97
CA LEU A 394 5.96 -17.20 -9.59
C LEU A 394 4.99 -17.42 -10.77
N LEU A 395 5.43 -18.02 -11.89
CA LEU A 395 4.61 -18.22 -13.10
C LEU A 395 3.26 -18.90 -12.81
N ASN A 396 3.23 -19.84 -11.85
CA ASN A 396 2.02 -20.58 -11.46
C ASN A 396 1.39 -20.06 -10.15
N THR A 397 1.74 -18.84 -9.72
CA THR A 397 1.07 -18.13 -8.63
C THR A 397 -0.17 -17.43 -9.19
N ASN A 398 -1.24 -18.20 -9.40
CA ASN A 398 -2.48 -17.81 -10.08
C ASN A 398 -3.10 -16.46 -9.65
N SER A 399 -2.91 -16.02 -8.40
CA SER A 399 -3.39 -14.70 -7.97
C SER A 399 -2.68 -13.54 -8.69
N ILE A 400 -1.37 -13.67 -8.94
CA ILE A 400 -0.57 -12.65 -9.65
C ILE A 400 -1.00 -12.58 -11.11
N SER A 401 -1.08 -13.72 -11.79
CA SER A 401 -1.49 -13.74 -13.21
C SER A 401 -2.95 -13.29 -13.42
N THR A 402 -3.84 -13.54 -12.46
CA THR A 402 -5.21 -12.99 -12.46
C THR A 402 -5.21 -11.47 -12.20
N HIS A 403 -4.36 -10.97 -11.30
CA HIS A 403 -4.17 -9.53 -11.05
C HIS A 403 -3.75 -8.81 -12.34
N GLU A 404 -2.68 -9.25 -13.01
CA GLU A 404 -2.20 -8.59 -14.24
C GLU A 404 -3.21 -8.67 -15.39
N PHE A 405 -4.00 -9.75 -15.45
CA PHE A 405 -5.11 -9.83 -16.41
C PHE A 405 -6.21 -8.81 -16.10
N GLY A 406 -6.45 -8.48 -14.83
CA GLY A 406 -7.35 -7.41 -14.39
C GLY A 406 -6.91 -6.02 -14.87
N HIS A 407 -5.61 -5.72 -14.81
CA HIS A 407 -5.04 -4.52 -15.46
C HIS A 407 -5.27 -4.53 -16.98
N GLY A 408 -5.09 -5.69 -17.63
CA GLY A 408 -5.36 -5.86 -19.06
C GLY A 408 -6.83 -5.60 -19.43
N ILE A 409 -7.79 -6.04 -18.60
CA ILE A 409 -9.22 -5.73 -18.77
C ILE A 409 -9.48 -4.23 -18.58
N THR A 410 -8.88 -3.62 -17.57
CA THR A 410 -9.06 -2.19 -17.26
C THR A 410 -8.57 -1.31 -18.41
N LEU A 411 -7.42 -1.67 -19.01
CA LEU A 411 -6.96 -1.08 -20.27
C LEU A 411 -7.94 -1.34 -21.42
N ALA A 412 -8.42 -2.58 -21.59
CA ALA A 412 -9.28 -2.96 -22.70
C ALA A 412 -10.61 -2.20 -22.73
N GLU A 413 -11.25 -1.98 -21.58
CA GLU A 413 -12.43 -1.11 -21.45
C GLU A 413 -12.11 0.33 -21.93
N ALA A 414 -10.87 0.80 -21.75
CA ALA A 414 -10.30 2.06 -22.23
C ALA A 414 -10.88 3.36 -21.63
N ILE A 415 -11.85 3.26 -20.72
CA ILE A 415 -12.57 4.42 -20.16
C ILE A 415 -11.77 5.15 -19.06
N TRP A 416 -10.89 4.42 -18.35
CA TRP A 416 -10.02 4.97 -17.29
C TRP A 416 -8.64 5.40 -17.79
N ILE A 417 -8.36 5.29 -19.09
CA ILE A 417 -7.13 5.80 -19.71
C ILE A 417 -7.13 7.33 -19.66
N ASP A 418 -5.96 7.89 -19.34
CA ASP A 418 -5.72 9.34 -19.14
C ASP A 418 -6.60 9.98 -18.05
N LYS A 419 -7.15 9.18 -17.12
CA LYS A 419 -7.96 9.65 -15.98
C LYS A 419 -7.12 9.64 -14.70
N ALA A 420 -6.44 10.75 -14.40
CA ALA A 420 -5.51 10.85 -13.27
C ALA A 420 -6.13 10.37 -11.94
N ARG A 421 -7.38 10.74 -11.68
CA ARG A 421 -8.16 10.37 -10.48
C ARG A 421 -8.60 8.90 -10.42
N THR A 422 -8.32 8.10 -11.44
CA THR A 422 -8.53 6.65 -11.42
C THR A 422 -7.25 5.88 -11.12
N GLY A 423 -6.05 6.49 -11.19
CA GLY A 423 -4.77 5.76 -11.16
C GLY A 423 -4.65 4.78 -9.97
N ALA A 424 -4.88 5.24 -8.75
CA ALA A 424 -4.82 4.40 -7.56
C ALA A 424 -5.91 3.31 -7.50
N TRP A 425 -6.99 3.45 -8.28
CA TRP A 425 -8.05 2.45 -8.40
C TRP A 425 -7.69 1.31 -9.36
N TRP A 426 -6.65 1.44 -10.20
CA TRP A 426 -6.22 0.34 -11.07
C TRP A 426 -5.75 -0.86 -10.23
N GLU A 427 -4.84 -0.66 -9.27
CA GLU A 427 -4.38 -1.71 -8.36
C GLU A 427 -5.54 -2.30 -7.52
N THR A 428 -6.40 -1.43 -6.99
CA THR A 428 -7.61 -1.83 -6.26
C THR A 428 -8.53 -2.72 -7.10
N THR A 429 -8.61 -2.46 -8.40
CA THR A 429 -9.48 -3.20 -9.33
C THR A 429 -8.82 -4.50 -9.80
N ALA A 430 -7.50 -4.49 -10.06
CA ALA A 430 -6.72 -5.67 -10.38
C ALA A 430 -6.72 -6.70 -9.23
N GLU A 431 -6.58 -6.23 -7.98
CA GLU A 431 -6.73 -7.08 -6.79
C GLU A 431 -8.15 -7.61 -6.61
N TRP A 432 -9.17 -6.82 -6.96
CA TRP A 432 -10.54 -7.33 -6.99
C TRP A 432 -10.73 -8.43 -8.05
N PHE A 433 -10.14 -8.30 -9.24
CA PHE A 433 -10.14 -9.37 -10.25
C PHE A 433 -9.48 -10.65 -9.71
N ALA A 434 -8.35 -10.51 -9.01
CA ALA A 434 -7.65 -11.62 -8.37
C ALA A 434 -8.50 -12.31 -7.29
N ASP A 435 -8.95 -11.58 -6.27
CA ASP A 435 -9.72 -12.15 -5.16
C ASP A 435 -11.09 -12.70 -5.62
N ALA A 436 -11.85 -11.96 -6.44
CA ALA A 436 -13.18 -12.38 -6.87
C ALA A 436 -13.21 -13.65 -7.74
N TYR A 437 -12.10 -14.01 -8.40
CA TYR A 437 -11.95 -15.27 -9.12
C TYR A 437 -11.27 -16.35 -8.26
N MET A 438 -10.19 -16.02 -7.57
CA MET A 438 -9.39 -17.01 -6.84
C MET A 438 -10.04 -17.46 -5.54
N SER A 439 -10.65 -16.55 -4.77
CA SER A 439 -11.13 -16.84 -3.41
C SER A 439 -12.13 -18.00 -3.34
N PRO A 440 -13.14 -18.11 -4.24
CA PRO A 440 -14.03 -19.28 -4.28
C PRO A 440 -13.35 -20.60 -4.68
N ILE A 441 -12.22 -20.54 -5.39
CA ILE A 441 -11.49 -21.71 -5.90
C ILE A 441 -10.48 -22.23 -4.86
N THR A 442 -9.74 -21.33 -4.21
CA THR A 442 -8.68 -21.68 -3.25
C THR A 442 -9.12 -21.63 -1.79
N ASN A 443 -10.33 -21.15 -1.51
CA ASN A 443 -10.83 -20.87 -0.16
C ASN A 443 -9.83 -20.02 0.66
N SER A 444 -9.26 -19.00 0.01
CA SER A 444 -8.29 -18.07 0.59
C SER A 444 -8.55 -16.65 0.10
N THR A 445 -8.03 -15.64 0.81
CA THR A 445 -8.14 -14.23 0.41
C THR A 445 -6.91 -13.48 0.88
N ASN A 446 -6.43 -12.51 0.11
CA ASN A 446 -5.29 -11.67 0.49
C ASN A 446 -5.67 -10.51 1.43
N PHE A 447 -6.93 -10.44 1.91
CA PHE A 447 -7.43 -9.37 2.78
C PHE A 447 -6.48 -9.05 3.94
N ASP A 448 -6.02 -7.80 4.00
CA ASP A 448 -5.25 -7.24 5.11
C ASP A 448 -6.14 -6.40 6.02
N VAL A 449 -6.28 -6.86 7.25
CA VAL A 449 -7.10 -6.21 8.27
C VAL A 449 -6.46 -4.92 8.81
N ASN A 450 -5.13 -4.76 8.74
CA ASN A 450 -4.48 -3.55 9.24
C ASN A 450 -4.79 -2.36 8.34
N SER A 451 -4.56 -2.49 7.04
CA SER A 451 -4.72 -1.40 6.06
C SER A 451 -6.16 -0.88 5.91
N LEU A 452 -7.18 -1.71 6.17
CA LEU A 452 -8.59 -1.31 6.01
C LEU A 452 -9.39 -1.13 7.29
N HIS A 453 -9.03 -1.84 8.36
CA HIS A 453 -9.75 -1.75 9.62
C HIS A 453 -8.98 -0.87 10.61
N ALA A 454 -7.66 -1.06 10.75
CA ALA A 454 -6.84 -0.24 11.66
C ALA A 454 -6.54 1.16 11.09
N ALA A 455 -6.33 1.27 9.77
CA ALA A 455 -6.23 2.55 9.05
C ALA A 455 -7.57 2.98 8.40
N SER A 456 -8.71 2.54 8.96
CA SER A 456 -10.06 2.87 8.45
C SER A 456 -10.37 4.36 8.34
N ASN A 457 -9.62 5.21 9.07
CA ASN A 457 -9.75 6.67 9.04
C ASN A 457 -9.24 7.33 7.74
N LEU A 458 -8.55 6.60 6.87
CA LEU A 458 -8.12 7.08 5.55
C LEU A 458 -9.26 6.99 4.52
N THR A 459 -9.12 7.70 3.39
CA THR A 459 -10.00 7.55 2.21
C THR A 459 -10.16 6.08 1.78
N ILE A 460 -11.27 5.70 1.13
CA ILE A 460 -11.50 4.29 0.73
C ILE A 460 -10.33 3.77 -0.13
N VAL A 461 -9.95 4.52 -1.16
CA VAL A 461 -8.69 4.32 -1.90
C VAL A 461 -7.75 5.46 -1.51
N HIS A 462 -6.63 5.12 -0.90
CA HIS A 462 -5.57 6.00 -0.43
C HIS A 462 -4.24 5.50 -0.99
N LYS A 463 -3.24 6.37 -1.13
CA LYS A 463 -1.91 5.96 -1.63
C LYS A 463 -1.25 4.84 -0.81
N ASP A 464 -1.59 4.73 0.46
CA ASP A 464 -1.05 3.73 1.38
C ASP A 464 -1.85 2.40 1.40
N ASN A 465 -2.95 2.27 0.62
CA ASN A 465 -3.81 1.08 0.63
C ASN A 465 -4.27 0.59 -0.77
N LEU A 466 -3.56 0.97 -1.85
CA LEU A 466 -3.89 0.68 -3.25
C LEU A 466 -4.34 -0.77 -3.47
N TYR A 467 -3.52 -1.71 -2.99
CA TYR A 467 -3.68 -3.16 -3.15
C TYR A 467 -4.64 -3.77 -2.12
N GLN A 468 -5.08 -2.99 -1.13
CA GLN A 468 -5.90 -3.47 -0.03
C GLN A 468 -7.34 -2.99 -0.11
N ALA A 469 -7.64 -1.91 -0.85
CA ALA A 469 -8.98 -1.31 -0.92
C ALA A 469 -10.06 -2.13 -1.67
N TRP A 470 -9.70 -3.25 -2.31
CA TRP A 470 -10.60 -4.10 -3.10
C TRP A 470 -11.86 -4.62 -2.38
N PRO A 471 -11.93 -4.78 -1.03
CA PRO A 471 -13.14 -5.21 -0.33
C PRO A 471 -14.31 -4.25 -0.52
N PHE A 472 -14.06 -2.99 -0.87
CA PHE A 472 -15.13 -2.10 -1.33
C PHE A 472 -15.76 -2.61 -2.63
N LEU A 473 -14.96 -2.99 -3.62
CA LEU A 473 -15.44 -3.54 -4.89
C LEU A 473 -16.13 -4.91 -4.70
N ASN A 474 -15.66 -5.72 -3.75
CA ASN A 474 -16.34 -6.96 -3.38
C ASN A 474 -17.67 -6.70 -2.64
N TYR A 475 -17.76 -5.69 -1.77
CA TYR A 475 -19.02 -5.23 -1.20
C TYR A 475 -20.04 -4.81 -2.27
N LEU A 476 -19.62 -4.03 -3.27
CA LEU A 476 -20.48 -3.66 -4.42
C LEU A 476 -20.91 -4.89 -5.25
N SER A 477 -20.03 -5.89 -5.38
CA SER A 477 -20.27 -7.09 -6.17
C SER A 477 -21.19 -8.11 -5.47
N ASN A 478 -21.07 -8.22 -4.15
CA ASN A 478 -21.88 -9.11 -3.32
C ASN A 478 -23.22 -8.48 -2.94
N ASN A 479 -23.28 -7.15 -2.87
CA ASN A 479 -24.47 -6.34 -2.58
C ASN A 479 -25.31 -6.85 -1.38
N PRO A 480 -24.70 -7.04 -0.18
CA PRO A 480 -25.39 -7.61 0.98
C PRO A 480 -26.51 -6.72 1.56
N ASP A 481 -26.65 -5.48 1.07
CA ASP A 481 -27.71 -4.53 1.39
C ASP A 481 -28.82 -4.46 0.34
N ASN A 482 -28.70 -5.19 -0.78
CA ASN A 482 -29.64 -5.20 -1.91
C ASN A 482 -29.91 -3.81 -2.52
N TYR A 483 -28.89 -2.94 -2.60
CA TYR A 483 -29.01 -1.66 -3.30
C TYR A 483 -29.21 -1.87 -4.81
N ALA A 484 -30.01 -1.00 -5.43
CA ALA A 484 -30.29 -1.07 -6.86
C ALA A 484 -29.01 -0.92 -7.70
N ASN A 485 -28.97 -1.58 -8.86
CA ASN A 485 -27.87 -1.55 -9.85
C ASN A 485 -26.50 -2.05 -9.37
N LEU A 486 -26.40 -2.55 -8.12
CA LEU A 486 -25.24 -3.28 -7.60
C LEU A 486 -25.42 -4.80 -7.73
N GLY A 487 -24.43 -5.57 -7.31
CA GLY A 487 -24.35 -7.02 -7.47
C GLY A 487 -23.28 -7.43 -8.48
N ARG A 488 -23.40 -8.65 -9.04
CA ARG A 488 -22.41 -9.34 -9.90
C ARG A 488 -21.66 -8.46 -10.92
N ASP A 489 -22.33 -7.47 -11.50
CA ASP A 489 -21.81 -6.66 -12.59
C ASP A 489 -21.45 -5.21 -12.16
N ALA A 490 -21.53 -4.89 -10.86
CA ALA A 490 -21.36 -3.53 -10.33
C ALA A 490 -20.04 -2.86 -10.73
N VAL A 491 -18.91 -3.55 -10.61
CA VAL A 491 -17.58 -2.99 -10.94
C VAL A 491 -17.47 -2.67 -12.44
N ARG A 492 -17.96 -3.57 -13.30
CA ARG A 492 -18.01 -3.35 -14.76
C ARG A 492 -18.88 -2.13 -15.11
N ASN A 493 -20.05 -2.03 -14.47
CA ASN A 493 -20.96 -0.91 -14.67
C ASN A 493 -20.34 0.40 -14.15
N MET A 494 -19.61 0.38 -13.02
CA MET A 494 -18.91 1.54 -12.45
C MET A 494 -17.78 2.06 -13.36
N ILE A 495 -17.01 1.16 -13.96
CA ILE A 495 -16.02 1.52 -14.98
C ILE A 495 -16.73 2.16 -16.18
N ARG A 496 -17.80 1.54 -16.69
CA ARG A 496 -18.52 2.00 -17.90
C ARG A 496 -19.35 3.27 -17.71
N ALA A 497 -19.76 3.59 -16.47
CA ALA A 497 -20.49 4.81 -16.15
C ALA A 497 -19.57 6.03 -15.92
N HIS A 498 -18.25 5.87 -16.04
CA HIS A 498 -17.26 6.92 -15.74
C HIS A 498 -17.18 8.01 -16.80
N GLN A 499 -16.97 9.26 -16.37
CA GLN A 499 -17.07 10.47 -17.19
C GLN A 499 -15.99 11.51 -16.85
N GLY A 500 -15.52 12.25 -17.86
CA GLY A 500 -14.66 13.44 -17.67
C GLY A 500 -13.31 13.13 -17.01
N GLN A 501 -13.09 13.71 -15.84
CA GLN A 501 -11.91 13.57 -14.95
C GLN A 501 -12.38 13.41 -13.50
N GLU A 502 -13.35 12.53 -13.25
CA GLU A 502 -13.93 12.30 -11.91
C GLU A 502 -13.23 11.17 -11.13
N THR A 503 -13.71 10.84 -9.93
CA THR A 503 -13.33 9.60 -9.24
C THR A 503 -14.35 8.48 -9.51
N PRO A 504 -14.01 7.19 -9.43
CA PRO A 504 -14.98 6.09 -9.58
C PRO A 504 -16.19 6.16 -8.62
N LEU A 505 -16.06 6.86 -7.49
CA LEU A 505 -17.19 7.17 -6.60
C LEU A 505 -18.28 8.03 -7.27
N HIS A 506 -17.94 8.86 -8.25
CA HIS A 506 -18.92 9.66 -9.02
C HIS A 506 -19.70 8.79 -10.00
N SER A 507 -19.03 7.87 -10.70
CA SER A 507 -19.68 6.82 -11.50
C SER A 507 -20.70 6.05 -10.64
N LEU A 508 -20.25 5.63 -9.44
CA LEU A 508 -21.05 4.89 -8.49
C LEU A 508 -22.23 5.70 -7.95
N ALA A 509 -22.01 6.98 -7.64
CA ALA A 509 -23.06 7.90 -7.17
C ALA A 509 -24.20 8.07 -8.17
N ARG A 510 -23.94 7.96 -9.48
CA ARG A 510 -24.98 7.92 -10.53
C ARG A 510 -25.66 6.56 -10.63
N LEU A 511 -24.91 5.46 -10.50
CA LEU A 511 -25.45 4.10 -10.62
C LEU A 511 -26.40 3.73 -9.47
N VAL A 512 -26.09 4.10 -8.23
CA VAL A 512 -26.86 3.65 -7.06
C VAL A 512 -28.10 4.48 -6.73
N GLN A 513 -28.44 5.46 -7.57
CA GLN A 513 -29.65 6.27 -7.38
C GLN A 513 -30.92 5.39 -7.25
N PRO A 514 -31.85 5.71 -6.33
CA PRO A 514 -31.92 6.91 -5.50
C PRO A 514 -31.08 6.84 -4.19
N THR A 515 -30.34 5.76 -3.94
CA THR A 515 -29.46 5.68 -2.77
C THR A 515 -28.30 6.67 -2.92
N SER A 516 -28.06 7.49 -1.88
CA SER A 516 -26.94 8.42 -1.91
C SER A 516 -25.60 7.67 -1.76
N ILE A 517 -24.55 8.20 -2.41
CA ILE A 517 -23.19 7.68 -2.26
C ILE A 517 -22.70 7.74 -0.80
N LYS A 518 -23.18 8.71 0.00
CA LYS A 518 -22.89 8.80 1.45
C LYS A 518 -23.48 7.59 2.20
N THR A 519 -24.73 7.24 1.91
CA THR A 519 -25.41 6.07 2.48
C THR A 519 -24.66 4.78 2.16
N LEU A 520 -24.26 4.61 0.89
CA LEU A 520 -23.51 3.44 0.43
C LEU A 520 -22.14 3.31 1.12
N VAL A 521 -21.39 4.41 1.19
CA VAL A 521 -20.07 4.50 1.84
C VAL A 521 -20.18 4.26 3.35
N GLY A 522 -21.14 4.91 4.02
CA GLY A 522 -21.39 4.72 5.44
C GLY A 522 -21.74 3.27 5.77
N ARG A 523 -22.66 2.65 5.00
CA ARG A 523 -23.03 1.25 5.18
C ARG A 523 -21.85 0.31 4.94
N TYR A 524 -21.04 0.54 3.90
CA TYR A 524 -19.79 -0.21 3.68
C TYR A 524 -18.85 -0.15 4.88
N ARG A 525 -18.59 1.05 5.42
CA ARG A 525 -17.73 1.22 6.60
C ARG A 525 -18.33 0.55 7.83
N ALA A 526 -19.65 0.57 8.00
CA ALA A 526 -20.35 -0.18 9.04
C ALA A 526 -20.19 -1.71 8.89
N ARG A 527 -20.27 -2.24 7.66
CA ARG A 527 -20.03 -3.67 7.36
C ARG A 527 -18.60 -4.10 7.70
N ILE A 528 -17.60 -3.25 7.43
CA ILE A 528 -16.19 -3.54 7.74
C ILE A 528 -15.94 -3.71 9.25
N ALA A 529 -16.78 -3.15 10.13
CA ALA A 529 -16.68 -3.35 11.58
C ALA A 529 -16.72 -4.83 12.02
N TYR A 530 -17.38 -5.70 11.24
CA TYR A 530 -17.35 -7.15 11.45
C TYR A 530 -17.01 -7.94 10.17
N GLY A 531 -16.61 -7.25 9.10
CA GLY A 531 -16.20 -7.83 7.82
C GLY A 531 -17.32 -8.48 7.00
N ASP A 532 -18.60 -8.23 7.32
CA ASP A 532 -19.76 -8.94 6.77
C ASP A 532 -20.21 -8.42 5.39
N ILE A 533 -19.24 -8.08 4.52
CA ILE A 533 -19.44 -7.54 3.17
C ILE A 533 -19.87 -8.60 2.12
N GLY A 534 -20.57 -9.65 2.56
CA GLY A 534 -20.89 -10.82 1.73
C GLY A 534 -19.69 -11.71 1.37
N HIS A 535 -18.51 -11.51 1.96
CA HIS A 535 -17.30 -12.30 1.72
C HIS A 535 -16.86 -13.07 2.99
N PRO A 536 -17.21 -14.36 3.16
CA PRO A 536 -17.04 -15.08 4.43
C PRO A 536 -15.61 -15.09 5.00
N LEU A 537 -14.58 -15.16 4.14
CA LEU A 537 -13.18 -15.16 4.60
C LEU A 537 -12.71 -13.78 5.08
N VAL A 538 -13.34 -12.69 4.62
CA VAL A 538 -13.07 -11.33 5.13
C VAL A 538 -13.66 -11.19 6.52
N GLN A 539 -14.93 -11.61 6.70
CA GLN A 539 -15.56 -11.71 8.02
C GLN A 539 -14.70 -12.57 8.97
N GLN A 540 -14.27 -13.76 8.55
CA GLN A 540 -13.42 -14.63 9.38
C GLN A 540 -12.12 -13.94 9.80
N LYS A 541 -11.41 -13.28 8.87
CA LYS A 541 -10.17 -12.56 9.17
C LYS A 541 -10.38 -11.37 10.10
N VAL A 542 -11.43 -10.57 9.89
CA VAL A 542 -11.79 -9.48 10.80
C VAL A 542 -12.04 -10.04 12.20
N LEU A 543 -12.97 -11.00 12.36
CA LEU A 543 -13.33 -11.57 13.66
C LEU A 543 -12.17 -12.25 14.38
N ALA A 544 -11.21 -12.83 13.65
CA ALA A 544 -9.97 -13.34 14.23
C ALA A 544 -9.09 -12.20 14.77
N ALA A 545 -8.88 -11.14 13.98
CA ALA A 545 -8.08 -9.98 14.37
C ALA A 545 -8.64 -9.22 15.58
N GLN A 546 -9.97 -9.13 15.73
CA GLN A 546 -10.59 -8.47 16.91
C GLN A 546 -10.18 -9.11 18.24
N ARG A 547 -9.77 -10.38 18.23
CA ARG A 547 -9.29 -11.11 19.42
C ARG A 547 -7.85 -10.77 19.79
N ASP A 548 -7.03 -10.35 18.82
CA ASP A 548 -5.64 -9.91 19.01
C ASP A 548 -5.59 -8.54 19.72
N ALA A 549 -4.95 -8.49 20.89
CA ALA A 549 -4.84 -7.27 21.67
C ALA A 549 -3.97 -6.19 21.00
N SER A 550 -2.93 -6.58 20.25
CA SER A 550 -2.08 -5.64 19.52
C SER A 550 -2.86 -4.98 18.37
N PHE A 551 -3.72 -5.73 17.69
CA PHE A 551 -4.59 -5.21 16.65
C PHE A 551 -5.57 -4.19 17.22
N ARG A 552 -6.26 -4.53 18.32
CA ARG A 552 -7.23 -3.62 18.96
C ARG A 552 -6.60 -2.27 19.35
N THR A 553 -5.44 -2.29 20.02
CA THR A 553 -4.68 -1.08 20.38
C THR A 553 -4.37 -0.17 19.18
N ARG A 554 -4.14 -0.74 17.98
CA ARG A 554 -3.90 0.03 16.74
C ARG A 554 -5.20 0.50 16.06
N ALA A 555 -6.28 -0.28 16.16
CA ALA A 555 -7.50 -0.07 15.38
C ALA A 555 -8.58 0.75 16.10
N TYR A 556 -8.72 0.58 17.42
CA TYR A 556 -9.90 1.02 18.17
C TYR A 556 -9.68 2.25 19.03
N ARG A 557 -8.42 2.57 19.34
CA ARG A 557 -8.02 3.82 20.01
C ARG A 557 -8.23 5.02 19.06
N ASN A 558 -9.48 5.40 18.87
CA ASN A 558 -9.94 6.46 17.98
C ASN A 558 -10.40 7.72 18.73
N LEU A 559 -10.74 7.58 20.01
CA LEU A 559 -11.32 8.62 20.83
C LEU A 559 -10.50 8.89 22.10
N GLU A 560 -10.59 10.11 22.62
CA GLU A 560 -10.21 10.49 23.97
C GLU A 560 -11.46 10.83 24.80
N SER A 561 -11.41 10.60 26.11
CA SER A 561 -12.46 11.02 27.04
C SER A 561 -12.28 12.51 27.38
N ILE A 562 -13.35 13.30 27.22
CA ILE A 562 -13.38 14.73 27.55
C ILE A 562 -14.34 15.07 28.70
N GLY A 563 -14.96 14.04 29.31
CA GLY A 563 -15.89 14.18 30.42
C GLY A 563 -16.69 12.90 30.66
N THR A 564 -17.62 12.94 31.62
CA THR A 564 -18.53 11.81 31.87
C THR A 564 -19.34 11.48 30.63
N ASN A 565 -19.19 10.26 30.12
CA ASN A 565 -19.89 9.74 28.93
C ASN A 565 -19.64 10.55 27.63
N MET A 566 -18.64 11.43 27.62
CA MET A 566 -18.35 12.35 26.52
C MET A 566 -16.94 12.10 25.97
N TYR A 567 -16.86 11.88 24.67
CA TYR A 567 -15.62 11.52 23.97
C TYR A 567 -15.40 12.41 22.75
N ARG A 568 -14.14 12.66 22.38
CA ARG A 568 -13.73 13.41 21.18
C ARG A 568 -12.81 12.56 20.32
N VAL A 569 -12.86 12.75 19.00
CA VAL A 569 -11.92 12.10 18.09
C VAL A 569 -10.48 12.56 18.31
N LEU A 570 -9.55 11.62 18.37
CA LEU A 570 -8.11 11.93 18.44
C LEU A 570 -7.64 12.61 17.15
N GLU A 571 -6.76 13.61 17.26
CA GLU A 571 -6.27 14.40 16.12
C GLU A 571 -5.75 13.51 14.97
N ALA A 572 -4.86 12.57 15.29
CA ALA A 572 -4.27 11.62 14.34
C ALA A 572 -5.25 10.54 13.80
N ARG A 573 -6.50 10.53 14.27
CA ARG A 573 -7.54 9.55 13.91
C ARG A 573 -8.77 10.19 13.26
N LYS A 574 -8.82 11.52 13.11
CA LYS A 574 -9.90 12.22 12.40
C LYS A 574 -10.15 11.58 11.03
N PRO A 575 -11.37 11.11 10.72
CA PRO A 575 -11.64 10.43 9.47
C PRO A 575 -11.53 11.40 8.27
N GLN A 576 -10.66 11.08 7.32
CA GLN A 576 -10.59 11.69 5.99
C GLN A 576 -11.87 11.42 5.20
N PHE A 577 -12.07 12.09 4.06
CA PHE A 577 -13.22 11.88 3.18
C PHE A 577 -13.46 10.39 2.86
N THR A 578 -14.66 9.87 3.11
CA THR A 578 -15.02 8.43 3.04
C THR A 578 -14.31 7.51 4.05
N GLY A 579 -13.40 8.02 4.88
CA GLY A 579 -12.81 7.36 6.02
C GLY A 579 -13.76 7.27 7.22
N SER A 580 -13.50 6.33 8.12
CA SER A 580 -14.30 6.13 9.33
C SER A 580 -13.46 5.81 10.57
N ASN A 581 -14.01 6.04 11.75
CA ASN A 581 -13.56 5.38 12.97
C ASN A 581 -14.51 4.24 13.32
N ILE A 582 -13.95 3.08 13.69
CA ILE A 582 -14.69 1.93 14.20
C ILE A 582 -14.43 1.86 15.70
N ILE A 583 -15.48 1.97 16.51
CA ILE A 583 -15.41 2.15 17.96
C ILE A 583 -16.24 1.05 18.62
N PRO A 584 -15.64 -0.10 18.99
CA PRO A 584 -16.32 -1.14 19.74
C PRO A 584 -16.81 -0.62 21.09
N LEU A 585 -17.99 -1.07 21.51
CA LEU A 585 -18.65 -0.60 22.72
C LEU A 585 -18.76 -1.73 23.74
N THR A 586 -18.53 -1.39 25.01
CA THR A 586 -18.82 -2.25 26.17
C THR A 586 -19.99 -1.66 26.93
N ALA A 587 -21.11 -2.38 26.99
CA ALA A 587 -22.26 -1.99 27.81
C ALA A 587 -21.86 -1.90 29.30
N THR A 588 -22.42 -0.91 30.00
CA THR A 588 -22.16 -0.65 31.42
C THR A 588 -23.37 -0.89 32.33
N GLY A 589 -24.46 -1.44 31.79
CA GLY A 589 -25.74 -1.62 32.48
C GLY A 589 -26.63 -2.66 31.79
N SER A 590 -27.93 -2.37 31.72
CA SER A 590 -28.99 -3.23 31.15
C SER A 590 -28.88 -3.55 29.65
N GLY A 591 -27.86 -3.03 28.95
CA GLY A 591 -27.69 -3.18 27.50
C GLY A 591 -28.45 -2.15 26.67
N GLU A 592 -29.23 -1.26 27.28
CA GLU A 592 -29.78 -0.08 26.60
C GLU A 592 -28.65 0.95 26.39
N ILE A 593 -28.44 1.38 25.15
CA ILE A 593 -27.39 2.32 24.76
C ILE A 593 -28.02 3.47 23.97
N ASN A 594 -27.69 4.69 24.36
CA ASN A 594 -28.10 5.92 23.67
C ASN A 594 -26.84 6.66 23.20
N ILE A 595 -26.81 7.06 21.92
CA ILE A 595 -25.66 7.71 21.29
C ILE A 595 -26.09 9.03 20.64
N GLN A 596 -25.30 10.08 20.87
CA GLN A 596 -25.36 11.33 20.12
C GLN A 596 -23.96 11.69 19.60
N VAL A 597 -23.76 11.58 18.29
CA VAL A 597 -22.59 12.13 17.60
C VAL A 597 -22.86 13.59 17.25
N THR A 598 -21.91 14.48 17.50
CA THR A 598 -21.97 15.90 17.15
C THR A 598 -20.82 16.25 16.21
N ASN A 599 -21.14 16.72 15.01
CA ASN A 599 -20.17 17.30 14.08
C ASN A 599 -19.61 18.61 14.67
N LEU A 600 -18.28 18.71 14.75
CA LEU A 600 -17.58 19.93 15.19
C LEU A 600 -16.96 20.69 14.00
N GLY A 601 -17.27 20.26 12.77
CA GLY A 601 -16.72 20.79 11.52
C GLY A 601 -15.29 20.33 11.26
N ASN A 602 -14.75 20.73 10.12
CA ASN A 602 -13.32 20.54 9.78
C ASN A 602 -12.74 21.75 9.03
N GLY A 603 -13.39 22.91 9.12
CA GLY A 603 -13.04 24.13 8.37
C GLY A 603 -13.66 24.21 6.97
N LEU A 604 -14.30 23.14 6.47
CA LEU A 604 -15.01 23.13 5.19
C LEU A 604 -16.52 23.36 5.41
N SER A 605 -17.17 24.08 4.49
CA SER A 605 -18.58 24.48 4.61
C SER A 605 -19.57 23.33 4.42
N ASP A 606 -19.13 22.24 3.82
CA ASP A 606 -19.89 21.01 3.55
C ASP A 606 -19.49 19.86 4.48
N SER A 607 -18.81 20.15 5.60
CA SER A 607 -18.42 19.17 6.61
C SER A 607 -19.64 18.41 7.14
N ASN A 608 -19.73 17.09 6.88
CA ASN A 608 -20.85 16.26 7.29
C ASN A 608 -20.43 14.80 7.50
N PHE A 609 -21.28 13.98 8.11
CA PHE A 609 -20.94 12.62 8.54
C PHE A 609 -22.13 11.65 8.45
N THR A 610 -21.80 10.37 8.43
CA THR A 610 -22.75 9.26 8.59
C THR A 610 -22.34 8.46 9.82
N ALA A 611 -23.27 8.23 10.75
CA ALA A 611 -23.03 7.44 11.95
C ALA A 611 -23.98 6.24 12.00
N ILE A 612 -23.42 5.04 12.19
CA ILE A 612 -24.14 3.77 12.16
C ILE A 612 -23.57 2.87 13.26
N VAL A 613 -24.42 2.21 14.02
CA VAL A 613 -24.00 1.16 14.94
C VAL A 613 -24.14 -0.19 14.24
N ALA A 614 -23.04 -0.94 14.13
CA ALA A 614 -23.06 -2.33 13.74
C ALA A 614 -23.16 -3.20 15.00
N ILE A 615 -24.06 -4.20 14.99
CA ILE A 615 -24.31 -5.08 16.15
C ILE A 615 -24.27 -6.53 15.67
N LYS A 616 -23.31 -7.30 16.17
CA LYS A 616 -23.06 -8.69 15.78
C LYS A 616 -23.59 -9.65 16.84
N ALA A 617 -24.48 -10.54 16.42
CA ALA A 617 -24.99 -11.64 17.24
C ALA A 617 -23.98 -12.80 17.38
N THR A 618 -24.27 -13.76 18.27
CA THR A 618 -23.40 -14.91 18.58
C THR A 618 -23.18 -15.86 17.39
N ASN A 619 -24.11 -15.89 16.43
CA ASN A 619 -24.01 -16.61 15.16
C ASN A 619 -23.21 -15.84 14.07
N ASN A 620 -22.64 -14.67 14.41
CA ASN A 620 -21.97 -13.71 13.53
C ASN A 620 -22.84 -13.00 12.47
N SER A 621 -24.18 -13.10 12.53
CA SER A 621 -25.04 -12.20 11.75
C SER A 621 -24.97 -10.79 12.33
N VAL A 622 -24.93 -9.78 11.45
CA VAL A 622 -24.83 -8.37 11.84
C VAL A 622 -26.13 -7.64 11.49
N ARG A 623 -26.65 -6.86 12.44
CA ARG A 623 -27.72 -5.88 12.24
C ARG A 623 -27.16 -4.47 12.41
N TYR A 624 -27.81 -3.48 11.79
CA TYR A 624 -27.37 -2.09 11.86
C TYR A 624 -28.45 -1.17 12.43
N VAL A 625 -28.02 -0.12 13.10
CA VAL A 625 -28.87 0.97 13.57
C VAL A 625 -28.29 2.27 13.03
N ASP A 626 -29.03 2.94 12.15
CA ASP A 626 -28.61 4.21 11.56
C ASP A 626 -28.93 5.35 12.54
N LEU A 627 -27.91 6.15 12.89
CA LEU A 627 -28.07 7.27 13.81
C LEU A 627 -28.44 8.52 13.01
N ALA A 628 -29.74 8.68 12.74
CA ALA A 628 -30.27 9.82 11.99
C ALA A 628 -29.87 11.14 12.67
N ASN A 629 -29.25 12.05 11.91
CA ASN A 629 -28.65 13.30 12.43
C ASN A 629 -27.65 13.07 13.59
N GLY A 630 -26.99 11.91 13.62
CA GLY A 630 -26.05 11.50 14.65
C GLY A 630 -26.67 10.94 15.93
N ALA A 631 -28.00 10.90 16.04
CA ALA A 631 -28.71 10.49 17.24
C ALA A 631 -29.37 9.10 17.07
N GLY A 632 -29.39 8.31 18.14
CA GLY A 632 -30.21 7.10 18.18
C GLY A 632 -29.97 6.23 19.42
N SER A 633 -30.88 5.29 19.64
CA SER A 633 -30.84 4.34 20.74
C SER A 633 -31.03 2.92 20.26
N PHE A 634 -30.49 1.96 21.01
CA PHE A 634 -30.64 0.53 20.73
C PHE A 634 -30.46 -0.30 21.99
N GLN A 635 -31.09 -1.47 22.00
CA GLN A 635 -30.90 -2.49 23.01
C GLN A 635 -29.90 -3.54 22.50
N LEU A 636 -28.98 -3.95 23.36
CA LEU A 636 -28.20 -5.17 23.21
C LEU A 636 -28.86 -6.33 23.95
N VAL A 637 -28.91 -7.50 23.31
CA VAL A 637 -29.24 -8.77 24.00
C VAL A 637 -27.98 -9.53 24.40
N SER A 638 -28.14 -10.52 25.28
CA SER A 638 -27.01 -11.30 25.81
C SER A 638 -26.17 -11.94 24.69
N GLY A 639 -24.86 -11.69 24.72
CA GLY A 639 -23.90 -12.20 23.75
C GLY A 639 -23.76 -11.39 22.45
N GLU A 640 -24.50 -10.29 22.27
CA GLU A 640 -24.22 -9.35 21.19
C GLU A 640 -22.99 -8.48 21.48
N GLU A 641 -22.23 -8.18 20.43
CA GLU A 641 -21.15 -7.19 20.43
C GLU A 641 -21.58 -6.02 19.53
N SER A 642 -21.22 -4.78 19.87
CA SER A 642 -21.52 -3.62 19.03
C SER A 642 -20.33 -2.72 18.80
N SER A 643 -20.35 -2.01 17.66
CA SER A 643 -19.38 -1.00 17.28
C SER A 643 -20.10 0.20 16.68
N LEU A 644 -19.86 1.39 17.23
CA LEU A 644 -20.21 2.65 16.57
C LEU A 644 -19.23 2.89 15.43
N VAL A 645 -19.74 3.22 14.25
CA VAL A 645 -18.93 3.63 13.09
C VAL A 645 -19.32 5.04 12.69
N VAL A 646 -18.38 5.97 12.83
CA VAL A 646 -18.54 7.37 12.38
C VAL A 646 -17.70 7.57 11.13
N THR A 647 -18.35 7.93 10.03
CA THR A 647 -17.74 8.07 8.69
C THR A 647 -17.84 9.52 8.23
N ASN A 648 -16.74 10.11 7.77
CA ASN A 648 -16.75 11.44 7.16
C ASN A 648 -17.36 11.35 5.75
N THR A 649 -18.53 11.96 5.59
CA THR A 649 -19.31 11.97 4.35
C THR A 649 -19.82 13.39 4.13
N PRO A 650 -18.96 14.29 3.62
CA PRO A 650 -19.29 15.69 3.41
C PRO A 650 -20.41 15.84 2.36
N ASP A 651 -21.01 17.02 2.28
CA ASP A 651 -22.15 17.24 1.41
C ASP A 651 -21.78 17.22 -0.08
N SER A 652 -20.56 17.63 -0.43
CA SER A 652 -20.00 17.45 -1.78
C SER A 652 -19.28 16.10 -1.90
N LEU A 653 -19.29 15.53 -3.10
CA LEU A 653 -18.41 14.40 -3.44
C LEU A 653 -17.08 14.95 -3.98
N TYR A 654 -15.94 14.58 -3.37
CA TYR A 654 -14.66 15.20 -3.72
C TYR A 654 -13.95 14.57 -4.93
N LEU A 655 -13.38 15.45 -5.74
CA LEU A 655 -12.56 15.15 -6.91
C LEU A 655 -11.07 15.05 -6.53
N TYR A 656 -10.67 13.93 -5.92
CA TYR A 656 -9.29 13.70 -5.47
C TYR A 656 -8.49 12.74 -6.36
N ASN A 657 -7.16 12.86 -6.33
CA ASN A 657 -6.23 11.87 -6.88
C ASN A 657 -5.38 11.35 -5.72
N ALA A 658 -5.57 10.09 -5.32
CA ALA A 658 -4.94 9.54 -4.11
C ALA A 658 -3.41 9.63 -4.11
N PHE A 659 -2.76 9.59 -5.28
CA PHE A 659 -1.31 9.73 -5.42
C PHE A 659 -0.81 11.15 -5.16
N GLU A 660 -1.65 12.17 -5.44
CA GLU A 660 -1.31 13.59 -5.34
C GLU A 660 -1.88 14.25 -4.07
N SER A 661 -2.75 13.54 -3.32
CA SER A 661 -3.34 14.03 -2.07
C SER A 661 -2.28 14.42 -1.03
N THR A 662 -2.37 15.66 -0.58
CA THR A 662 -1.58 16.27 0.49
C THR A 662 -2.47 16.66 1.68
N SER A 663 -1.87 16.97 2.83
CA SER A 663 -2.60 17.31 4.05
C SER A 663 -3.49 18.57 3.98
N THR A 664 -3.39 19.37 2.92
CA THR A 664 -4.23 20.57 2.72
C THR A 664 -5.37 20.35 1.72
N ASN A 665 -5.41 19.20 1.02
CA ASN A 665 -6.48 18.89 0.08
C ASN A 665 -7.78 18.52 0.84
N PRO A 666 -8.97 18.90 0.34
CA PRO A 666 -10.25 18.69 1.05
C PRO A 666 -10.49 17.26 1.50
N GLU A 667 -10.08 16.26 0.73
CA GLU A 667 -10.23 14.85 1.08
C GLU A 667 -9.37 14.41 2.27
N SER A 668 -8.23 15.05 2.49
CA SER A 668 -7.31 14.74 3.60
C SER A 668 -7.65 15.50 4.88
N ILE A 669 -8.53 16.51 4.82
CA ILE A 669 -8.96 17.28 5.99
C ILE A 669 -9.99 16.47 6.80
N GLY A 670 -9.50 15.85 7.89
CA GLY A 670 -10.27 14.94 8.71
C GLY A 670 -11.42 15.60 9.49
N LEU A 671 -12.55 14.88 9.61
CA LEU A 671 -13.72 15.29 10.39
C LEU A 671 -13.37 15.41 11.89
N ASN A 672 -13.62 16.57 12.49
CA ASN A 672 -13.65 16.72 13.94
C ASN A 672 -15.08 16.43 14.45
N TYR A 673 -15.21 15.55 15.43
CA TYR A 673 -16.49 15.25 16.06
C TYR A 673 -16.31 14.88 17.52
N GLN A 674 -17.41 14.95 18.27
CA GLN A 674 -17.53 14.38 19.60
C GLN A 674 -18.73 13.44 19.66
N VAL A 675 -18.75 12.57 20.66
CA VAL A 675 -19.85 11.64 20.87
C VAL A 675 -20.19 11.53 22.36
N GLN A 676 -21.48 11.62 22.66
CA GLN A 676 -22.05 11.20 23.94
C GLN A 676 -22.49 9.74 23.83
N ILE A 677 -22.12 8.91 24.81
CA ILE A 677 -22.50 7.49 24.88
C ILE A 677 -23.03 7.18 26.27
N LEU A 678 -24.35 6.97 26.38
CA LEU A 678 -24.99 6.57 27.64
C LEU A 678 -25.25 5.06 27.61
N GLY A 679 -25.04 4.37 28.74
CA GLY A 679 -25.25 2.91 28.86
C GLY A 679 -24.09 2.04 28.33
N ALA A 680 -23.07 2.65 27.72
CA ALA A 680 -21.85 1.98 27.29
C ALA A 680 -20.62 2.90 27.34
N ARG A 681 -19.44 2.31 27.16
CA ARG A 681 -18.16 3.02 26.95
C ARG A 681 -17.42 2.44 25.74
N PRO A 682 -16.57 3.22 25.04
CA PRO A 682 -15.62 2.69 24.07
C PRO A 682 -14.72 1.60 24.69
N ARG A 683 -14.29 0.66 23.84
CA ARG A 683 -13.39 -0.43 24.19
C ARG A 683 -12.15 -0.39 23.29
N ASP A 684 -11.01 -0.14 23.90
CA ASP A 684 -9.67 -0.20 23.29
C ASP A 684 -9.16 -1.65 23.07
#